data_AF-A0A3D4U899-F1
#
_entry.id   AF-A0A3D4U899-F1
#
_cell.length_a   1.000
_cell.length_b   1.000
_cell.length_c   1.000
_cell.angle_alpha   90.00
_cell.angle_beta   90.00
_cell.angle_gamma   90.00
#
_symmetry.space_group_name_H-M   'P 1'
#
loop_
_entity.id
_entity.type
_entity.pdbx_description
1 polymer ?
#
loop_
_entity_poly.entity_id
_entity_poly.type
_entity_poly.pdbx_seq_one_letter_code
_entity_poly.pdbx_strand_id
1 'polypeptide(L)'
;MTAFQTFILNQNLKLKGSVYMSNETKPDFVKMEHEVLDFWEEHQCFEKLREKNRANQRFRFLDGPITANNPMGIHHAWGRSIKDTVLRYKAMNGYSCHYRNGFDTQGLWVEVEVEKELGFRDKKDIEAYGMEKFTRKCVDRIKHYSGVITAQSKRLGQWMDWGNSYFTHTDENISAIWHFLKICHENGWIVKSHRPMPWCPRCGTSLSEHEMSGSHKDVTHTAVFAIAPVKNADFDILVWTTTPWTLSSNVALAVNPELDYALVRCAGFKRPLVMAKAAIKHAEGEKQVLRLLKGNELVGLEYETFFPELPVQSGLRHTVIPWDDVDANEGCGVVHIAPGCGAEDYELGKSFSLEEICPIDESGAFLDEYGFLSGLPAAQAAPIVFDNLQKQGKLYKTHEYTHSYPVCWRCKTEVLFRLVREWYIKTADIRPKLIRAAGTVKWEPAFIGKRMTDWLQNMGDWNISRKRFYGLPLPFYPCENCGKLTVIGSVDQLAELGDADAYQLPELHRPWIDSIKICCPHCGASVSRVPEVGDVWLDAGIAPFSTLGYFSDRSEWEKSFPAEWVIEMQEQVRLWFYSQLFMSVTITGRAPYENVQTNNWVLAEDGTKFSKTGFMIRFDEAAEKLGSDAIRYLFAGASMASDVRFGYKLGEGARRKLLNFRNIFSFFMTYAEIDKPVISMAESSDVTDRWLKNRIDDFVLKATTCYEKYNFAELIREFELCTDDVSNWYVRINRRRFWRNALDADKQNAYNALFHAIKTMA
;
A
#
# COMPACT_ATOMS: atom_id res chain seq x y z
N MET A 1 -11.97 33.46 -29.40
CA MET A 1 -10.65 34.08 -29.16
C MET A 1 -10.11 33.55 -27.85
N THR A 2 -9.19 32.59 -27.88
CA THR A 2 -8.67 31.93 -26.68
C THR A 2 -7.59 32.78 -26.01
N ALA A 3 -7.40 32.62 -24.69
CA ALA A 3 -6.39 33.35 -23.91
C ALA A 3 -4.96 33.25 -24.47
N PHE A 4 -4.67 32.24 -25.30
CA PHE A 4 -3.40 32.10 -26.02
C PHE A 4 -3.28 33.00 -27.26
N GLN A 5 -4.40 33.27 -27.97
CA GLN A 5 -4.46 34.32 -28.99
C GLN A 5 -4.31 35.70 -28.33
N THR A 6 -4.89 35.90 -27.15
CA THR A 6 -4.67 37.10 -26.35
C THR A 6 -3.20 37.21 -25.89
N PHE A 7 -2.55 36.11 -25.52
CA PHE A 7 -1.13 36.09 -25.12
C PHE A 7 -0.17 36.48 -26.26
N ILE A 8 -0.42 36.02 -27.49
CA ILE A 8 0.43 36.34 -28.65
C ILE A 8 0.03 37.67 -29.32
N LEU A 9 -1.26 38.05 -29.34
CA LEU A 9 -1.74 39.28 -29.99
C LEU A 9 -1.77 40.52 -29.06
N ASN A 10 -1.87 40.38 -27.74
CA ASN A 10 -1.82 41.52 -26.80
C ASN A 10 -0.40 41.89 -26.34
N GLN A 11 0.66 41.47 -27.03
CA GLN A 11 2.00 42.06 -26.88
C GLN A 11 2.10 43.49 -27.49
N ASN A 12 1.09 44.32 -27.20
CA ASN A 12 1.22 45.77 -27.07
C ASN A 12 1.05 46.22 -25.59
N LEU A 13 1.00 45.27 -24.64
CA LEU A 13 1.26 45.56 -23.24
C LEU A 13 2.76 45.83 -23.09
N LYS A 14 3.07 47.10 -22.76
CA LYS A 14 4.38 47.53 -22.29
C LYS A 14 4.87 46.57 -21.19
N LEU A 15 5.68 45.61 -21.59
CA LEU A 15 6.67 44.94 -20.76
C LEU A 15 7.62 46.02 -20.24
N LYS A 16 7.24 46.66 -19.12
CA LYS A 16 8.21 47.32 -18.23
C LYS A 16 9.02 46.19 -17.61
N GLY A 17 10.10 45.85 -18.29
CA GLY A 17 10.90 44.67 -17.99
C GLY A 17 11.08 43.92 -19.29
N SER A 18 12.20 44.20 -19.95
CA SER A 18 12.81 43.33 -20.95
C SER A 18 12.39 41.88 -20.72
N VAL A 19 11.68 41.29 -21.67
CA VAL A 19 11.82 39.84 -21.87
C VAL A 19 13.32 39.65 -21.99
N TYR A 20 13.90 39.09 -20.95
CA TYR A 20 15.30 38.76 -20.92
C TYR A 20 15.52 37.86 -22.15
N MET A 21 16.05 38.44 -23.23
CA MET A 21 17.19 37.79 -23.86
C MET A 21 18.25 37.73 -22.78
N SER A 22 18.13 36.76 -21.88
CA SER A 22 19.28 36.34 -21.11
C SER A 22 20.28 35.92 -22.18
N ASN A 23 21.45 36.56 -22.19
CA ASN A 23 22.64 36.06 -22.88
C ASN A 23 23.08 34.65 -22.38
N GLU A 24 22.23 33.96 -21.60
CA GLU A 24 22.43 32.58 -21.20
C GLU A 24 22.21 31.67 -22.41
N THR A 25 23.29 31.02 -22.81
CA THR A 25 23.38 30.10 -23.95
C THR A 25 22.55 28.82 -23.77
N LYS A 26 21.86 28.66 -22.62
CA LYS A 26 20.99 27.52 -22.28
C LYS A 26 19.76 28.00 -21.49
N PRO A 27 18.54 27.52 -21.81
CA PRO A 27 17.35 27.86 -21.05
C PRO A 27 17.36 27.22 -19.65
N ASP A 28 17.04 28.01 -18.62
CA ASP A 28 16.76 27.51 -17.27
C ASP A 28 15.29 27.08 -17.16
N PHE A 29 15.05 25.78 -17.35
CA PHE A 29 13.70 25.20 -17.27
C PHE A 29 13.09 25.30 -15.87
N VAL A 30 13.90 25.21 -14.81
CA VAL A 30 13.38 25.23 -13.44
C VAL A 30 12.82 26.61 -13.13
N LYS A 31 13.58 27.66 -13.46
CA LYS A 31 13.11 29.04 -13.32
C LYS A 31 11.84 29.30 -14.13
N MET A 32 11.80 28.85 -15.39
CA MET A 32 10.63 29.00 -16.24
C MET A 32 9.38 28.31 -15.69
N GLU A 33 9.53 27.11 -15.13
CA GLU A 33 8.42 26.40 -14.49
C GLU A 33 7.87 27.19 -13.30
N HIS A 34 8.73 27.76 -12.45
CA HIS A 34 8.29 28.63 -11.34
C HIS A 34 7.54 29.86 -11.85
N GLU A 35 8.04 30.53 -12.90
CA GLU A 35 7.35 31.67 -13.52
C GLU A 35 5.95 31.28 -14.05
N VAL A 36 5.80 30.08 -14.61
CA VAL A 36 4.49 29.56 -15.07
C VAL A 36 3.56 29.22 -13.91
N LEU A 37 4.09 28.66 -12.82
CA LEU A 37 3.31 28.39 -11.60
C LEU A 37 2.78 29.69 -10.99
N ASP A 38 3.63 30.72 -10.88
CA ASP A 38 3.24 32.05 -10.42
C ASP A 38 2.16 32.66 -11.31
N PHE A 39 2.32 32.55 -12.64
CA PHE A 39 1.31 33.00 -13.59
C PHE A 39 -0.05 32.29 -13.40
N TRP A 40 -0.06 30.97 -13.21
CA TRP A 40 -1.30 30.21 -12.97
C TRP A 40 -2.02 30.63 -11.69
N GLU A 41 -1.26 30.91 -10.63
CA GLU A 41 -1.80 31.37 -9.35
C GLU A 41 -2.36 32.80 -9.46
N GLU A 42 -1.55 33.75 -9.96
CA GLU A 42 -1.95 35.16 -10.13
C GLU A 42 -3.22 35.30 -10.98
N HIS A 43 -3.32 34.50 -12.04
CA HIS A 43 -4.43 34.57 -12.99
C HIS A 43 -5.56 33.58 -12.68
N GLN A 44 -5.46 32.83 -11.58
CA GLN A 44 -6.44 31.82 -11.17
C GLN A 44 -6.82 30.87 -12.32
N CYS A 45 -5.82 30.39 -13.06
CA CYS A 45 -6.03 29.62 -14.29
C CYS A 45 -6.87 28.35 -14.06
N PHE A 46 -6.61 27.65 -12.96
CA PHE A 46 -7.34 26.43 -12.61
C PHE A 46 -8.82 26.72 -12.27
N GLU A 47 -9.11 27.76 -11.49
CA GLU A 47 -10.49 28.13 -11.17
C GLU A 47 -11.27 28.59 -12.41
N LYS A 48 -10.63 29.33 -13.32
CA LYS A 48 -11.23 29.68 -14.62
C LYS A 48 -11.56 28.44 -15.46
N LEU A 49 -10.71 27.41 -15.42
CA LEU A 49 -11.00 26.12 -16.08
C LEU A 49 -12.21 25.42 -15.43
N ARG A 50 -12.22 25.33 -14.10
CA ARG A 50 -13.33 24.71 -13.35
C ARG A 50 -14.65 25.42 -13.65
N GLU A 51 -14.65 26.74 -13.65
CA GLU A 51 -15.83 27.54 -13.96
C GLU A 51 -16.32 27.29 -15.39
N LYS A 52 -15.41 27.32 -16.36
CA LYS A 52 -15.72 27.07 -17.78
C LYS A 52 -16.42 25.73 -17.98
N ASN A 53 -16.03 24.69 -17.23
CA ASN A 53 -16.56 23.35 -17.41
C ASN A 53 -17.67 22.97 -16.42
N ARG A 54 -18.00 23.82 -15.44
CA ARG A 54 -18.86 23.48 -14.29
C ARG A 54 -20.18 22.79 -14.65
N ALA A 55 -20.85 23.26 -15.70
CA ALA A 55 -22.16 22.75 -16.13
C ALA A 55 -22.08 21.55 -17.10
N ASN A 56 -20.89 21.13 -17.50
CA ASN A 56 -20.70 20.06 -18.47
C ASN A 56 -20.65 18.68 -17.78
N GLN A 57 -20.71 17.63 -18.61
CA GLN A 57 -20.63 16.24 -18.15
C GLN A 57 -19.42 16.01 -17.24
N ARG A 58 -19.67 15.36 -16.10
CA ARG A 58 -18.65 15.04 -15.11
C ARG A 58 -17.89 13.77 -15.49
N PHE A 59 -16.58 13.90 -15.57
CA PHE A 59 -15.66 12.78 -15.48
C PHE A 59 -15.53 12.35 -14.02
N ARG A 60 -16.00 11.13 -13.70
CA ARG A 60 -16.05 10.59 -12.34
C ARG A 60 -14.70 9.96 -11.99
N PHE A 61 -13.75 10.78 -11.57
CA PHE A 61 -12.46 10.32 -11.06
C PHE A 61 -12.54 10.10 -9.54
N LEU A 62 -11.65 9.29 -8.95
CA LEU A 62 -11.42 9.26 -7.51
C LEU A 62 -9.91 9.10 -7.25
N ASP A 63 -9.35 10.01 -6.46
CA ASP A 63 -7.92 10.00 -6.13
C ASP A 63 -7.65 9.08 -4.94
N GLY A 64 -6.69 8.15 -5.08
CA GLY A 64 -6.21 7.33 -3.95
C GLY A 64 -5.44 8.18 -2.95
N PRO A 65 -5.74 8.04 -1.65
CA PRO A 65 -5.18 8.94 -0.66
C PRO A 65 -3.70 8.61 -0.43
N ILE A 66 -2.85 9.65 -0.46
CA ILE A 66 -1.43 9.52 -0.10
C ILE A 66 -1.27 9.63 1.41
N THR A 67 -0.45 8.78 2.03
CA THR A 67 -0.18 8.87 3.47
C THR A 67 0.54 10.19 3.80
N ALA A 68 -0.05 11.00 4.67
CA ALA A 68 0.48 12.31 5.07
C ALA A 68 1.49 12.20 6.23
N ASN A 69 2.56 11.41 6.03
CA ASN A 69 3.56 11.19 7.09
C ASN A 69 4.99 11.57 6.71
N ASN A 70 5.31 11.78 5.43
CA ASN A 70 6.65 12.09 4.94
C ASN A 70 6.58 12.89 3.62
N PRO A 71 7.68 13.53 3.18
CA PRO A 71 7.73 14.18 1.86
C PRO A 71 7.58 13.16 0.72
N MET A 72 7.13 13.62 -0.44
CA MET A 72 7.02 12.79 -1.64
C MET A 72 8.40 12.27 -2.09
N GLY A 73 8.54 10.95 -2.15
CA GLY A 73 9.55 10.31 -3.01
C GLY A 73 9.18 10.40 -4.50
N ILE A 74 10.17 10.23 -5.37
CA ILE A 74 10.01 10.33 -6.83
C ILE A 74 8.98 9.35 -7.40
N HIS A 75 8.79 8.21 -6.74
CA HIS A 75 7.80 7.20 -7.15
C HIS A 75 6.36 7.72 -7.14
N HIS A 76 6.01 8.66 -6.24
CA HIS A 76 4.69 9.27 -6.21
C HIS A 76 4.42 10.15 -7.45
N ALA A 77 5.48 10.72 -8.04
CA ALA A 77 5.33 11.61 -9.18
C ALA A 77 4.84 10.86 -10.43
N TRP A 78 5.09 9.55 -10.58
CA TRP A 78 4.60 8.81 -11.74
C TRP A 78 3.06 8.76 -11.79
N GLY A 79 2.43 8.24 -10.74
CA GLY A 79 0.98 8.14 -10.65
C GLY A 79 0.32 9.52 -10.73
N ARG A 80 0.85 10.52 -10.02
CA ARG A 80 0.34 11.90 -10.04
C ARG A 80 0.46 12.56 -11.42
N SER A 81 1.55 12.32 -12.15
CA SER A 81 1.73 12.84 -13.52
C SER A 81 0.69 12.26 -14.49
N ILE A 82 0.40 10.96 -14.37
CA ILE A 82 -0.61 10.29 -15.21
C ILE A 82 -2.01 10.80 -14.89
N LYS A 83 -2.36 10.88 -13.59
CA LYS A 83 -3.64 11.44 -13.13
C LYS A 83 -3.86 12.85 -13.69
N ASP A 84 -2.88 13.73 -13.54
CA ASP A 84 -2.97 15.10 -14.04
C ASP A 84 -3.09 15.18 -15.57
N THR A 85 -2.36 14.32 -16.29
CA THR A 85 -2.43 14.22 -17.76
C THR A 85 -3.86 13.89 -18.22
N VAL A 86 -4.50 12.89 -17.60
CA VAL A 86 -5.89 12.52 -17.93
C VAL A 86 -6.87 13.63 -17.55
N LEU A 87 -6.73 14.19 -16.35
CA LEU A 87 -7.62 15.23 -15.85
C LEU A 87 -7.57 16.48 -16.74
N ARG A 88 -6.38 16.90 -17.19
CA ARG A 88 -6.21 18.00 -18.14
C ARG A 88 -6.79 17.67 -19.51
N TYR A 89 -6.54 16.47 -20.03
CA TYR A 89 -7.12 16.04 -21.31
C TYR A 89 -8.66 16.07 -21.29
N LYS A 90 -9.28 15.51 -20.25
CA LYS A 90 -10.75 15.55 -20.08
C LYS A 90 -11.24 16.99 -19.93
N ALA A 91 -10.56 17.83 -19.16
CA ALA A 91 -10.93 19.24 -19.01
C ALA A 91 -10.83 20.03 -20.33
N MET A 92 -9.80 19.77 -21.15
CA MET A 92 -9.65 20.38 -22.48
C MET A 92 -10.77 19.98 -23.44
N ASN A 93 -11.31 18.76 -23.27
CA ASN A 93 -12.49 18.26 -24.00
C ASN A 93 -13.83 18.67 -23.35
N GLY A 94 -13.81 19.59 -22.39
CA GLY A 94 -15.00 20.20 -21.81
C GLY A 94 -15.60 19.44 -20.63
N TYR A 95 -15.02 18.34 -20.16
CA TYR A 95 -15.55 17.63 -18.99
C TYR A 95 -15.30 18.41 -17.69
N SER A 96 -16.27 18.33 -16.77
CA SER A 96 -16.06 18.72 -15.37
C SER A 96 -15.44 17.58 -14.57
N CYS A 97 -14.82 17.88 -13.44
CA CYS A 97 -14.37 16.89 -12.46
C CYS A 97 -14.42 17.53 -11.07
N HIS A 98 -14.45 16.70 -10.03
CA HIS A 98 -14.41 17.13 -8.63
C HIS A 98 -13.00 17.55 -8.17
N TYR A 99 -11.94 17.05 -8.82
CA TYR A 99 -10.52 17.40 -8.56
C TYR A 99 -10.08 17.26 -7.10
N ARG A 100 -10.64 16.31 -6.34
CA ARG A 100 -10.40 16.20 -4.90
C ARG A 100 -9.19 15.29 -4.63
N ASN A 101 -8.16 15.82 -3.97
CA ASN A 101 -7.01 15.02 -3.51
C ASN A 101 -7.33 14.31 -2.19
N GLY A 102 -6.80 13.10 -2.01
CA GLY A 102 -6.91 12.35 -0.77
C GLY A 102 -5.65 12.35 0.09
N PHE A 103 -5.83 12.44 1.41
CA PHE A 103 -4.78 12.17 2.39
C PHE A 103 -5.19 11.04 3.32
N ASP A 104 -4.32 10.04 3.41
CA ASP A 104 -4.42 9.00 4.42
C ASP A 104 -3.64 9.46 5.66
N THR A 105 -4.35 9.48 6.78
CA THR A 105 -4.00 10.26 7.96
C THR A 105 -4.23 9.51 9.25
N GLN A 106 -4.42 8.20 9.17
CA GLN A 106 -4.71 7.37 10.34
C GLN A 106 -3.72 6.23 10.48
N GLY A 107 -3.70 5.70 11.71
CA GLY A 107 -2.97 4.51 12.05
C GLY A 107 -1.46 4.66 12.02
N LEU A 108 -0.85 3.51 11.78
CA LEU A 108 0.47 3.19 12.30
C LEU A 108 1.61 3.93 11.60
N TRP A 109 1.40 4.33 10.34
CA TRP A 109 2.36 5.10 9.57
C TRP A 109 2.61 6.50 10.13
N VAL A 110 1.61 7.08 10.81
CA VAL A 110 1.72 8.37 11.48
C VAL A 110 2.33 8.18 12.86
N GLU A 111 1.79 7.25 13.65
CA GLU A 111 2.25 7.00 15.02
C GLU A 111 3.74 6.69 15.10
N VAL A 112 4.27 5.83 14.21
CA VAL A 112 5.68 5.41 14.25
C VAL A 112 6.63 6.57 14.02
N GLU A 113 6.26 7.52 13.16
CA GLU A 113 7.13 8.68 12.93
C GLU A 113 7.04 9.68 14.09
N VAL A 114 5.88 9.83 14.72
CA VAL A 114 5.73 10.61 15.97
C VAL A 114 6.50 9.96 17.12
N GLU A 115 6.44 8.63 17.26
CA GLU A 115 7.25 7.87 18.24
C GLU A 115 8.74 8.16 18.05
N LYS A 116 9.24 8.13 16.81
CA LYS A 116 10.65 8.44 16.49
C LYS A 116 11.03 9.88 16.86
N GLU A 117 10.18 10.84 16.52
CA GLU A 117 10.40 12.25 16.84
C GLU A 117 10.45 12.52 18.35
N LEU A 118 9.63 11.78 19.11
CA LEU A 118 9.58 11.86 20.57
C LEU A 118 10.60 10.94 21.27
N GLY A 119 11.30 10.09 20.53
CA GLY A 119 12.27 9.13 21.08
C GLY A 119 11.65 7.95 21.84
N PHE A 120 10.38 7.64 21.59
CA PHE A 120 9.66 6.55 22.27
C PHE A 120 10.09 5.17 21.78
N ARG A 121 10.26 4.25 22.74
CA ARG A 121 10.75 2.90 22.49
C ARG A 121 9.60 1.90 22.40
N ASP A 122 8.61 2.06 23.27
CA ASP A 122 7.47 1.16 23.41
C ASP A 122 6.16 1.91 23.76
N LYS A 123 5.08 1.15 23.98
CA LYS A 123 3.75 1.70 24.28
C LYS A 123 3.68 2.42 25.63
N LYS A 124 4.47 2.02 26.62
CA LYS A 124 4.43 2.60 27.97
C LYS A 124 4.89 4.05 27.95
N ASP A 125 5.82 4.39 27.06
CA ASP A 125 6.24 5.78 26.84
C ASP A 125 5.07 6.66 26.38
N ILE A 126 4.20 6.14 25.50
CA ILE A 126 3.00 6.86 25.00
C ILE A 126 1.99 7.06 26.12
N GLU A 127 1.73 6.01 26.92
CA GLU A 127 0.82 6.07 28.06
C GLU A 127 1.31 7.07 29.11
N ALA A 128 2.61 7.07 29.42
CA ALA A 128 3.24 8.02 30.33
C ALA A 128 3.22 9.47 29.80
N TYR A 129 3.36 9.66 28.48
CA TYR A 129 3.24 10.97 27.84
C TYR A 129 1.81 11.51 27.88
N GLY A 130 0.83 10.61 27.80
CA GLY A 130 -0.60 10.89 27.77
C GLY A 130 -1.16 10.83 26.34
N MET A 131 -2.21 10.03 26.17
CA MET A 131 -2.82 9.76 24.85
C MET A 131 -3.31 11.01 24.14
N GLU A 132 -3.91 11.97 24.84
CA GLU A 132 -4.38 13.21 24.20
C GLU A 132 -3.22 13.98 23.55
N LYS A 133 -2.10 14.13 24.27
CA LYS A 133 -0.93 14.83 23.74
C LYS A 133 -0.35 14.09 22.54
N PHE A 134 -0.34 12.75 22.59
CA PHE A 134 0.13 11.92 21.48
C PHE A 134 -0.77 12.03 20.24
N THR A 135 -2.09 11.96 20.40
CA THR A 135 -3.08 12.16 19.33
C THR A 135 -2.90 13.54 18.68
N ARG A 136 -2.80 14.60 19.48
CA ARG A 136 -2.56 15.96 18.95
C ARG A 136 -1.23 16.05 18.17
N LYS A 137 -0.18 15.36 18.62
CA LYS A 137 1.09 15.28 17.87
C LYS A 137 0.97 14.54 16.55
N CYS A 138 0.13 13.51 16.47
CA CYS A 138 -0.19 12.85 15.20
C CYS A 138 -0.89 13.82 14.24
N VAL A 139 -1.89 14.57 14.71
CA VAL A 139 -2.61 15.58 13.92
C VAL A 139 -1.67 16.71 13.46
N ASP A 140 -0.79 17.21 14.32
CA ASP A 140 0.23 18.22 13.96
C ASP A 140 1.12 17.74 12.82
N ARG A 141 1.59 16.48 12.90
CA ARG A 141 2.41 15.85 11.86
C ARG A 141 1.65 15.76 10.54
N ILE A 142 0.41 15.31 10.58
CA ILE A 142 -0.47 15.19 9.40
C ILE A 142 -0.65 16.54 8.72
N LYS A 143 -0.92 17.59 9.51
CA LYS A 143 -1.08 18.96 8.99
C LYS A 143 0.20 19.46 8.33
N HIS A 144 1.37 19.17 8.93
CA HIS A 144 2.65 19.53 8.34
C HIS A 144 2.90 18.82 7.00
N TYR A 145 2.83 17.48 6.97
CA TYR A 145 3.18 16.72 5.78
C TYR A 145 2.14 16.77 4.67
N SER A 146 0.85 16.91 4.99
CA SER A 146 -0.15 17.19 3.95
C SER A 146 0.15 18.52 3.23
N GLY A 147 0.53 19.56 3.97
CA GLY A 147 1.00 20.83 3.40
C GLY A 147 2.26 20.68 2.53
N VAL A 148 3.26 19.93 2.98
CA VAL A 148 4.48 19.63 2.20
C VAL A 148 4.13 18.89 0.91
N ILE A 149 3.31 17.85 0.98
CA ILE A 149 2.90 17.05 -0.19
C ILE A 149 2.06 17.89 -1.15
N THR A 150 1.18 18.77 -0.65
CA THR A 150 0.44 19.73 -1.49
C THR A 150 1.41 20.66 -2.22
N ALA A 151 2.39 21.24 -1.54
CA ALA A 151 3.39 22.11 -2.17
C ALA A 151 4.20 21.37 -3.24
N GLN A 152 4.62 20.14 -2.94
CA GLN A 152 5.33 19.28 -3.89
C GLN A 152 4.46 18.89 -5.11
N SER A 153 3.18 18.61 -4.90
CA SER A 153 2.24 18.30 -5.99
C SER A 153 1.95 19.52 -6.86
N LYS A 154 1.84 20.72 -6.25
CA LYS A 154 1.80 21.99 -6.99
C LYS A 154 3.08 22.21 -7.79
N ARG A 155 4.24 21.93 -7.21
CA ARG A 155 5.55 22.03 -7.89
C ARG A 155 5.65 21.07 -9.09
N LEU A 156 5.08 19.87 -9.00
CA LEU A 156 4.91 18.93 -10.11
C LEU A 156 3.99 19.48 -11.23
N GLY A 157 3.25 20.57 -10.97
CA GLY A 157 2.28 21.13 -11.90
C GLY A 157 0.94 20.40 -11.88
N GLN A 158 0.60 19.66 -10.81
CA GLN A 158 -0.68 18.97 -10.69
C GLN A 158 -1.81 19.97 -10.36
N TRP A 159 -2.92 19.89 -11.09
CA TRP A 159 -4.13 20.67 -10.81
C TRP A 159 -5.14 19.84 -10.02
N MET A 160 -5.38 20.26 -8.77
CA MET A 160 -6.40 19.73 -7.87
C MET A 160 -7.05 20.88 -7.09
N ASP A 161 -8.25 20.65 -6.57
CA ASP A 161 -8.89 21.52 -5.58
C ASP A 161 -8.23 21.31 -4.21
N TRP A 162 -7.04 21.87 -4.05
CA TRP A 162 -6.20 21.67 -2.87
C TRP A 162 -6.89 22.10 -1.57
N GLY A 163 -7.74 23.13 -1.63
CA GLY A 163 -8.52 23.62 -0.49
C GLY A 163 -9.63 22.68 -0.03
N ASN A 164 -10.06 21.75 -0.89
CA ASN A 164 -11.11 20.78 -0.61
C ASN A 164 -10.57 19.34 -0.53
N SER A 165 -9.29 19.13 -0.19
CA SER A 165 -8.74 17.77 0.00
C SER A 165 -9.54 16.99 1.06
N TYR A 166 -9.66 15.67 0.90
CA TYR A 166 -10.28 14.82 1.93
C TYR A 166 -9.21 14.17 2.82
N PHE A 167 -9.55 13.95 4.09
CA PHE A 167 -8.66 13.39 5.09
C PHE A 167 -9.35 12.24 5.81
N THR A 168 -8.66 11.12 5.96
CA THR A 168 -9.27 9.91 6.54
C THR A 168 -9.56 9.99 8.04
N HIS A 169 -8.93 10.89 8.80
CA HIS A 169 -9.16 11.13 10.23
C HIS A 169 -10.37 12.05 10.51
N THR A 170 -11.12 12.46 9.50
CA THR A 170 -12.31 13.29 9.73
C THR A 170 -13.44 12.48 10.36
N ASP A 171 -14.26 13.13 11.17
CA ASP A 171 -15.43 12.51 11.80
C ASP A 171 -16.42 11.98 10.75
N GLU A 172 -16.56 12.65 9.61
CA GLU A 172 -17.37 12.15 8.49
C GLU A 172 -16.85 10.82 7.95
N ASN A 173 -15.52 10.67 7.83
CA ASN A 173 -14.91 9.42 7.38
C ASN A 173 -15.09 8.31 8.43
N ILE A 174 -14.87 8.62 9.71
CA ILE A 174 -15.09 7.68 10.82
C ILE A 174 -16.53 7.19 10.87
N SER A 175 -17.50 8.12 10.85
CA SER A 175 -18.92 7.78 10.91
C SER A 175 -19.36 6.96 9.69
N ALA A 176 -18.79 7.21 8.51
CA ALA A 176 -19.05 6.39 7.32
C ALA A 176 -18.58 4.93 7.50
N ILE A 177 -17.45 4.72 8.19
CA ILE A 177 -16.95 3.37 8.47
C ILE A 177 -17.79 2.70 9.54
N TRP A 178 -18.25 3.44 10.55
CA TRP A 178 -19.19 2.92 11.54
C TRP A 178 -20.46 2.39 10.88
N HIS A 179 -21.01 3.12 9.90
CA HIS A 179 -22.15 2.66 9.10
C HIS A 179 -21.84 1.34 8.36
N PHE A 180 -20.67 1.24 7.72
CA PHE A 180 -20.23 -0.01 7.09
C PHE A 180 -20.13 -1.17 8.10
N LEU A 181 -19.49 -0.95 9.24
CA LEU A 181 -19.32 -1.98 10.29
C LEU A 181 -20.68 -2.40 10.89
N LYS A 182 -21.64 -1.46 10.98
CA LYS A 182 -23.01 -1.76 11.37
C LYS A 182 -23.67 -2.75 10.40
N ILE A 183 -23.56 -2.51 9.09
CA ILE A 183 -24.08 -3.43 8.07
C ILE A 183 -23.40 -4.79 8.19
N CYS A 184 -22.08 -4.84 8.37
CA CYS A 184 -21.38 -6.11 8.60
C CYS A 184 -21.90 -6.84 9.84
N HIS A 185 -22.20 -6.12 10.92
CA HIS A 185 -22.74 -6.70 12.14
C HIS A 185 -24.17 -7.24 11.94
N GLU A 186 -25.02 -6.51 11.22
CA GLU A 186 -26.38 -6.93 10.88
C GLU A 186 -26.40 -8.19 10.01
N ASN A 187 -25.38 -8.39 9.17
CA ASN A 187 -25.18 -9.63 8.42
C ASN A 187 -24.52 -10.76 9.24
N GLY A 188 -24.19 -10.52 10.52
CA GLY A 188 -23.53 -11.52 11.38
C GLY A 188 -22.06 -11.77 11.05
N TRP A 189 -21.41 -10.84 10.34
CA TRP A 189 -20.03 -11.02 9.88
C TRP A 189 -18.98 -10.55 10.89
N ILE A 190 -19.35 -9.66 11.83
CA ILE A 190 -18.44 -9.20 12.89
C ILE A 190 -18.30 -10.29 13.95
N VAL A 191 -17.09 -10.82 14.10
CA VAL A 191 -16.78 -11.85 15.10
C VAL A 191 -15.50 -11.53 15.85
N LYS A 192 -15.46 -11.91 17.12
CA LYS A 192 -14.24 -11.93 17.92
C LYS A 192 -13.64 -13.34 17.86
N SER A 193 -12.42 -13.47 17.34
CA SER A 193 -11.75 -14.76 17.20
C SER A 193 -10.42 -14.74 17.95
N HIS A 194 -10.07 -15.89 18.53
CA HIS A 194 -8.77 -16.12 19.15
C HIS A 194 -7.93 -16.89 18.12
N ARG A 195 -6.93 -16.26 17.51
CA ARG A 195 -6.09 -16.91 16.50
C ARG A 195 -4.64 -16.46 16.64
N PRO A 196 -3.66 -17.32 16.33
CA PRO A 196 -2.28 -16.89 16.21
C PRO A 196 -2.15 -15.90 15.07
N MET A 197 -1.62 -14.73 15.37
CA MET A 197 -1.35 -13.69 14.39
C MET A 197 0.14 -13.36 14.38
N PRO A 198 0.67 -12.96 13.21
CA PRO A 198 1.95 -12.29 13.15
C PRO A 198 1.90 -11.05 14.07
N TRP A 199 2.77 -11.02 15.07
CA TRP A 199 2.81 -10.04 16.16
C TRP A 199 4.18 -9.38 16.21
N CYS A 200 4.20 -8.06 16.19
CA CYS A 200 5.42 -7.31 16.40
C CYS A 200 5.61 -7.00 17.90
N PRO A 201 6.55 -7.64 18.61
CA PRO A 201 6.73 -7.45 20.05
C PRO A 201 7.12 -6.01 20.42
N ARG A 202 7.93 -5.35 19.57
CA ARG A 202 8.30 -3.94 19.77
C ARG A 202 7.12 -2.98 19.61
N CYS A 203 6.24 -3.24 18.64
CA CYS A 203 5.09 -2.36 18.38
C CYS A 203 3.84 -2.74 19.18
N GLY A 204 3.83 -3.92 19.80
CA GLY A 204 2.71 -4.48 20.54
C GLY A 204 1.42 -4.58 19.71
N THR A 205 1.50 -4.98 18.45
CA THR A 205 0.31 -5.12 17.60
C THR A 205 0.47 -6.23 16.59
N SER A 206 -0.67 -6.82 16.22
CA SER A 206 -0.78 -7.72 15.08
C SER A 206 -0.45 -6.99 13.77
N LEU A 207 0.07 -7.75 12.81
CA LEU A 207 0.29 -7.35 11.43
C LEU A 207 -0.71 -8.11 10.54
N SER A 208 -1.39 -7.39 9.66
CA SER A 208 -2.26 -8.00 8.64
C SER A 208 -1.44 -8.69 7.53
N GLU A 209 -2.07 -9.60 6.80
CA GLU A 209 -1.49 -10.20 5.59
C GLU A 209 -1.03 -9.12 4.59
N HIS A 210 -1.81 -8.04 4.45
CA HIS A 210 -1.48 -6.87 3.65
C HIS A 210 -0.13 -6.24 4.04
N GLU A 211 0.14 -6.14 5.34
CA GLU A 211 1.37 -5.56 5.90
C GLU A 211 2.57 -6.53 5.87
N MET A 212 2.31 -7.83 5.81
CA MET A 212 3.33 -8.88 5.79
C MET A 212 3.93 -9.08 4.39
N SER A 213 3.35 -8.47 3.36
CA SER A 213 3.92 -8.63 2.01
C SER A 213 5.25 -7.89 1.86
N GLY A 214 6.29 -8.61 1.47
CA GLY A 214 7.65 -8.08 1.35
C GLY A 214 8.37 -7.89 2.68
N SER A 215 7.83 -8.43 3.78
CA SER A 215 8.40 -8.32 5.11
C SER A 215 9.37 -9.46 5.47
N HIS A 216 9.64 -10.38 4.55
CA HIS A 216 10.54 -11.51 4.78
C HIS A 216 12.00 -11.13 4.49
N LYS A 217 12.90 -11.64 5.31
CA LYS A 217 14.36 -11.52 5.13
C LYS A 217 15.03 -12.84 5.44
N ASP A 218 16.14 -13.09 4.76
CA ASP A 218 17.00 -14.20 5.12
C ASP A 218 17.67 -13.88 6.46
N VAL A 219 17.37 -14.70 7.46
CA VAL A 219 17.95 -14.63 8.81
C VAL A 219 18.54 -15.99 9.15
N THR A 220 19.61 -15.98 9.94
CA THR A 220 20.23 -17.19 10.45
C THR A 220 19.81 -17.38 11.90
N HIS A 221 19.10 -18.46 12.18
CA HIS A 221 18.73 -18.88 13.53
C HIS A 221 19.46 -20.15 13.91
N THR A 222 19.80 -20.30 15.19
CA THR A 222 20.27 -21.58 15.72
C THR A 222 19.08 -22.52 15.90
N ALA A 223 18.94 -23.49 14.99
CA ALA A 223 17.91 -24.52 15.04
C ALA A 223 18.34 -25.68 15.94
N VAL A 224 17.36 -26.38 16.51
CA VAL A 224 17.59 -27.46 17.48
C VAL A 224 16.93 -28.76 17.05
N PHE A 225 17.65 -29.87 17.27
CA PHE A 225 17.07 -31.20 17.33
C PHE A 225 16.89 -31.58 18.79
N ALA A 226 15.64 -31.71 19.22
CA ALA A 226 15.24 -32.09 20.56
C ALA A 226 14.73 -33.53 20.57
N ILE A 227 14.86 -34.21 21.71
CA ILE A 227 14.45 -35.59 21.92
C ILE A 227 13.18 -35.58 22.77
N ALA A 228 12.13 -36.22 22.27
CA ALA A 228 10.88 -36.45 22.96
C ALA A 228 10.84 -37.90 23.49
N PRO A 229 10.98 -38.12 24.81
CA PRO A 229 11.00 -39.47 25.35
C PRO A 229 9.64 -40.16 25.23
N VAL A 230 9.57 -41.31 24.54
CA VAL A 230 8.29 -42.01 24.37
C VAL A 230 8.00 -42.86 25.62
N LYS A 231 6.79 -42.73 26.16
CA LYS A 231 6.32 -43.50 27.31
C LYS A 231 6.07 -44.95 26.89
N ASN A 232 6.44 -45.90 27.75
CA ASN A 232 6.22 -47.34 27.53
C ASN A 232 6.87 -47.91 26.24
N ALA A 233 7.89 -47.24 25.71
CA ALA A 233 8.70 -47.72 24.59
C ALA A 233 10.18 -47.80 25.00
N ASP A 234 11.02 -48.40 24.15
CA ASP A 234 12.48 -48.45 24.31
C ASP A 234 13.22 -47.47 23.39
N PHE A 235 12.48 -46.62 22.67
CA PHE A 235 12.99 -45.60 21.74
C PHE A 235 12.40 -44.21 21.99
N ASP A 236 13.08 -43.16 21.54
CA ASP A 236 12.60 -41.77 21.64
C ASP A 236 12.36 -41.18 20.24
N ILE A 237 11.63 -40.07 20.15
CA ILE A 237 11.34 -39.40 18.88
C ILE A 237 12.22 -38.16 18.75
N LEU A 238 12.89 -38.01 17.61
CA LEU A 238 13.63 -36.79 17.29
C LEU A 238 12.69 -35.75 16.71
N VAL A 239 12.84 -34.50 17.15
CA VAL A 239 11.99 -33.37 16.77
C VAL A 239 12.89 -32.19 16.38
N TRP A 240 12.52 -31.43 15.36
CA TRP A 240 13.31 -30.32 14.85
C TRP A 240 12.51 -29.01 14.86
N THR A 241 13.15 -27.90 15.24
CA THR A 241 12.55 -26.57 15.17
C THR A 241 13.60 -25.47 15.00
N THR A 242 13.22 -24.41 14.29
CA THR A 242 13.96 -23.14 14.18
C THR A 242 13.53 -22.11 15.24
N THR A 243 12.47 -22.40 16.02
CA THR A 243 11.93 -21.54 17.08
C THR A 243 11.98 -22.25 18.45
N PRO A 244 13.16 -22.41 19.08
CA PRO A 244 13.29 -23.18 20.32
C PRO A 244 12.38 -22.71 21.46
N TRP A 245 12.07 -21.41 21.50
CA TRP A 245 11.21 -20.81 22.51
C TRP A 245 9.79 -21.40 22.53
N THR A 246 9.27 -21.91 21.40
CA THR A 246 7.93 -22.50 21.30
C THR A 246 7.84 -23.90 21.91
N LEU A 247 8.97 -24.59 22.16
CA LEU A 247 8.99 -25.91 22.79
C LEU A 247 8.38 -25.89 24.20
N SER A 248 8.42 -24.73 24.87
CA SER A 248 7.75 -24.47 26.16
C SER A 248 6.21 -24.60 26.11
N SER A 249 5.64 -24.56 24.90
CA SER A 249 4.19 -24.59 24.64
C SER A 249 3.80 -25.75 23.73
N ASN A 250 4.67 -26.75 23.61
CA ASN A 250 4.37 -27.96 22.87
C ASN A 250 3.23 -28.74 23.53
N VAL A 251 2.29 -29.26 22.73
CA VAL A 251 1.17 -30.08 23.21
C VAL A 251 1.03 -31.42 22.47
N ALA A 252 1.53 -31.50 21.23
CA ALA A 252 1.54 -32.73 20.44
C ALA A 252 2.77 -32.81 19.51
N LEU A 253 3.02 -33.99 18.93
CA LEU A 253 3.93 -34.15 17.80
C LEU A 253 3.15 -34.61 16.58
N ALA A 254 3.42 -34.03 15.41
CA ALA A 254 2.78 -34.43 14.17
C ALA A 254 3.72 -35.25 13.29
N VAL A 255 3.17 -36.31 12.69
CA VAL A 255 3.85 -37.19 11.73
C VAL A 255 2.94 -37.45 10.54
N ASN A 256 3.51 -37.62 9.35
CA ASN A 256 2.73 -38.03 8.19
C ASN A 256 2.54 -39.56 8.22
N PRO A 257 1.30 -40.08 8.24
CA PRO A 257 1.03 -41.52 8.36
C PRO A 257 1.66 -42.39 7.26
N GLU A 258 1.80 -41.84 6.06
CA GLU A 258 2.25 -42.55 4.85
C GLU A 258 3.78 -42.53 4.67
N LEU A 259 4.48 -41.61 5.34
CA LEU A 259 5.93 -41.49 5.25
C LEU A 259 6.67 -42.67 5.92
N ASP A 260 7.85 -42.97 5.38
CA ASP A 260 8.78 -43.94 5.95
C ASP A 260 9.65 -43.27 7.03
N TYR A 261 9.61 -43.84 8.23
CA TYR A 261 10.47 -43.49 9.36
C TYR A 261 11.49 -44.59 9.61
N ALA A 262 12.55 -44.25 10.34
CA ALA A 262 13.59 -45.18 10.72
C ALA A 262 13.87 -45.07 12.20
N LEU A 263 13.99 -46.23 12.85
CA LEU A 263 14.51 -46.39 14.18
C LEU A 263 16.03 -46.52 14.09
N VAL A 264 16.76 -45.54 14.59
CA VAL A 264 18.22 -45.43 14.41
C VAL A 264 18.92 -45.41 15.77
N ARG A 265 19.87 -46.33 15.96
CA ARG A 265 20.82 -46.22 17.08
C ARG A 265 21.87 -45.17 16.70
N CYS A 266 21.92 -44.08 17.46
CA CYS A 266 22.91 -43.01 17.29
C CYS A 266 23.95 -43.08 18.42
N ALA A 267 25.23 -42.98 18.08
CA ALA A 267 26.31 -42.91 19.08
C ALA A 267 26.09 -41.74 20.05
N GLY A 268 26.33 -41.98 21.34
CA GLY A 268 26.15 -40.97 22.40
C GLY A 268 24.75 -40.92 23.04
N PHE A 269 23.75 -41.63 22.49
CA PHE A 269 22.38 -41.64 23.02
C PHE A 269 21.98 -43.03 23.53
N LYS A 270 21.28 -43.07 24.68
CA LYS A 270 20.92 -44.32 25.38
C LYS A 270 19.87 -45.13 24.61
N ARG A 271 18.83 -44.47 24.11
CA ARG A 271 17.71 -45.08 23.37
C ARG A 271 17.87 -44.82 21.88
N PRO A 272 17.42 -45.74 21.00
CA PRO A 272 17.34 -45.44 19.57
C PRO A 272 16.36 -44.29 19.32
N LEU A 273 16.60 -43.54 18.25
CA LEU A 273 15.82 -42.35 17.89
C LEU A 273 15.01 -42.63 16.62
N VAL A 274 13.74 -42.25 16.64
CA VAL A 274 12.87 -42.24 15.47
C VAL A 274 13.03 -40.92 14.72
N MET A 275 13.25 -41.01 13.42
CA MET A 275 13.30 -39.88 12.48
C MET A 275 12.82 -40.32 11.11
N ALA A 276 12.42 -39.40 10.24
CA ALA A 276 12.11 -39.73 8.86
C ALA A 276 13.31 -40.39 8.18
N LYS A 277 13.06 -41.33 7.27
CA LYS A 277 14.11 -42.06 6.56
C LYS A 277 15.06 -41.13 5.80
N ALA A 278 14.54 -40.05 5.22
CA ALA A 278 15.35 -39.02 4.56
C ALA A 278 16.17 -38.16 5.54
N ALA A 279 15.77 -38.09 6.81
CA ALA A 279 16.46 -37.35 7.86
C ALA A 279 17.63 -38.11 8.51
N ILE A 280 17.85 -39.40 8.19
CA ILE A 280 19.01 -40.18 8.66
C ILE A 280 20.34 -39.48 8.33
N LYS A 281 20.38 -38.67 7.26
CA LYS A 281 21.54 -37.83 6.91
C LYS A 281 21.94 -36.85 8.02
N HIS A 282 21.00 -36.42 8.86
CA HIS A 282 21.24 -35.52 9.99
C HIS A 282 21.77 -36.24 11.24
N ALA A 283 21.72 -37.58 11.28
CA ALA A 283 22.30 -38.34 12.38
C ALA A 283 23.84 -38.31 12.32
N GLU A 284 24.46 -37.88 13.42
CA GLU A 284 25.91 -37.71 13.60
C GLU A 284 26.56 -38.95 14.21
N GLY A 285 27.85 -39.13 13.93
CA GLY A 285 28.66 -40.24 14.43
C GLY A 285 28.30 -41.60 13.82
N GLU A 286 28.67 -42.67 14.53
CA GLU A 286 28.27 -44.03 14.17
C GLU A 286 26.76 -44.20 14.32
N LYS A 287 26.13 -44.74 13.27
CA LYS A 287 24.68 -44.96 13.23
C LYS A 287 24.33 -46.31 12.66
N GLN A 288 23.33 -46.94 13.25
CA GLN A 288 22.79 -48.22 12.80
C GLN A 288 21.27 -48.10 12.69
N VAL A 289 20.75 -48.33 11.48
CA VAL A 289 19.30 -48.47 11.27
C VAL A 289 18.86 -49.82 11.81
N LEU A 290 17.99 -49.81 12.83
CA LEU A 290 17.49 -51.01 13.48
C LEU A 290 16.22 -51.53 12.79
N ARG A 291 15.33 -50.62 12.41
CA ARG A 291 14.02 -50.95 11.82
C ARG A 291 13.49 -49.78 10.99
N LEU A 292 12.76 -50.07 9.92
CA LEU A 292 11.93 -49.09 9.22
C LEU A 292 10.49 -49.17 9.73
N LEU A 293 9.84 -48.02 9.83
CA LEU A 293 8.50 -47.83 10.39
C LEU A 293 7.65 -47.04 9.40
N LYS A 294 6.33 -47.22 9.44
CA LYS A 294 5.39 -46.24 8.88
C LYS A 294 5.00 -45.20 9.92
N GLY A 295 4.74 -43.97 9.47
CA GLY A 295 4.28 -42.89 10.35
C GLY A 295 3.02 -43.26 11.12
N ASN A 296 2.13 -44.05 10.50
CA ASN A 296 0.92 -44.57 11.16
C ASN A 296 1.22 -45.44 12.40
N GLU A 297 2.40 -46.07 12.50
CA GLU A 297 2.80 -46.82 13.69
C GLU A 297 3.16 -45.92 14.88
N LEU A 298 3.44 -44.63 14.62
CA LEU A 298 3.79 -43.65 15.63
C LEU A 298 2.56 -42.92 16.18
N VAL A 299 1.48 -42.85 15.41
CA VAL A 299 0.24 -42.15 15.78
C VAL A 299 -0.36 -42.76 17.05
N GLY A 300 -0.71 -41.89 18.00
CA GLY A 300 -1.28 -42.28 19.29
C GLY A 300 -0.26 -42.63 20.38
N LEU A 301 1.05 -42.69 20.05
CA LEU A 301 2.08 -42.84 21.08
C LEU A 301 2.09 -41.64 22.03
N GLU A 302 2.25 -41.93 23.32
CA GLU A 302 2.44 -40.89 24.32
C GLU A 302 3.92 -40.60 24.55
N TYR A 303 4.26 -39.33 24.76
CA TYR A 303 5.63 -38.92 25.07
C TYR A 303 5.66 -38.00 26.30
N GLU A 304 6.85 -37.80 26.86
CA GLU A 304 7.11 -36.83 27.90
C GLU A 304 7.41 -35.46 27.28
N THR A 305 6.77 -34.40 27.79
CA THR A 305 7.05 -33.02 27.37
C THR A 305 8.53 -32.65 27.45
N PHE A 306 8.94 -31.66 26.67
CA PHE A 306 10.31 -31.15 26.69
C PHE A 306 10.69 -30.51 28.03
N PHE A 307 9.72 -29.92 28.74
CA PHE A 307 9.96 -29.23 30.02
C PHE A 307 8.88 -29.57 31.06
N PRO A 308 8.97 -30.74 31.71
CA PRO A 308 7.99 -31.19 32.71
C PRO A 308 7.95 -30.31 33.97
N GLU A 309 8.98 -29.51 34.21
CA GLU A 309 9.06 -28.56 35.32
C GLU A 309 8.20 -27.31 35.12
N LEU A 310 7.72 -27.04 33.89
CA LEU A 310 6.89 -25.89 33.62
C LEU A 310 5.45 -26.14 34.09
N PRO A 311 4.88 -25.30 34.96
CA PRO A 311 3.50 -25.44 35.43
C PRO A 311 2.47 -25.59 34.30
N VAL A 312 2.64 -24.83 33.21
CA VAL A 312 1.76 -24.87 32.04
C VAL A 312 1.77 -26.20 31.28
N GLN A 313 2.81 -27.02 31.46
CA GLN A 313 2.92 -28.35 30.87
C GLN A 313 2.36 -29.45 31.79
N SER A 314 1.99 -29.10 33.03
CA SER A 314 1.48 -30.06 34.00
C SER A 314 0.05 -30.48 33.65
N GLY A 315 -0.23 -31.78 33.72
CA GLY A 315 -1.56 -32.34 33.46
C GLY A 315 -1.94 -32.48 31.98
N LEU A 316 -1.07 -32.06 31.05
CA LEU A 316 -1.28 -32.23 29.62
C LEU A 316 -0.99 -33.67 29.16
N ARG A 317 -1.81 -34.16 28.23
CA ARG A 317 -1.58 -35.45 27.57
C ARG A 317 -0.87 -35.20 26.23
N HIS A 318 0.43 -35.47 26.21
CA HIS A 318 1.28 -35.33 25.03
C HIS A 318 1.22 -36.58 24.16
N THR A 319 0.65 -36.45 22.95
CA THR A 319 0.47 -37.56 22.01
C THR A 319 0.99 -37.23 20.61
N VAL A 320 1.36 -38.27 19.86
CA VAL A 320 1.66 -38.17 18.43
C VAL A 320 0.36 -38.20 17.63
N ILE A 321 0.19 -37.26 16.70
CA ILE A 321 -1.01 -37.09 15.85
C ILE A 321 -0.64 -37.19 14.36
N PRO A 322 -1.59 -37.58 13.49
CA PRO A 322 -1.35 -37.64 12.06
C PRO A 322 -1.49 -36.25 11.43
N TRP A 323 -0.59 -35.89 10.51
CA TRP A 323 -0.70 -34.69 9.68
C TRP A 323 0.00 -34.89 8.33
N ASP A 324 -0.75 -34.75 7.23
CA ASP A 324 -0.27 -35.04 5.88
C ASP A 324 0.73 -34.00 5.35
N ASP A 325 0.71 -32.77 5.88
CA ASP A 325 1.59 -31.68 5.42
C ASP A 325 3.02 -31.78 5.98
N VAL A 326 3.32 -32.78 6.83
CA VAL A 326 4.68 -32.98 7.35
C VAL A 326 5.63 -33.40 6.21
N ASP A 327 6.63 -32.56 5.94
CA ASP A 327 7.63 -32.79 4.89
C ASP A 327 8.70 -33.82 5.32
N ALA A 328 9.07 -34.73 4.42
CA ALA A 328 10.04 -35.79 4.69
C ALA A 328 11.51 -35.31 4.71
N ASN A 329 11.80 -34.21 4.01
CA ASN A 329 13.13 -33.70 3.72
C ASN A 329 13.53 -32.51 4.61
N GLU A 330 12.57 -31.88 5.28
CA GLU A 330 12.78 -30.78 6.22
C GLU A 330 12.92 -31.29 7.66
N GLY A 331 13.95 -30.80 8.37
CA GLY A 331 14.23 -31.20 9.75
C GLY A 331 14.42 -32.69 9.94
N CYS A 332 13.50 -33.31 10.70
CA CYS A 332 13.51 -34.74 11.00
C CYS A 332 12.21 -35.48 10.60
N GLY A 333 11.31 -34.81 9.88
CA GLY A 333 9.98 -35.33 9.53
C GLY A 333 9.05 -35.58 10.72
N VAL A 334 9.32 -34.94 11.85
CA VAL A 334 8.41 -34.87 13.02
C VAL A 334 8.33 -33.41 13.43
N VAL A 335 7.11 -32.88 13.49
CA VAL A 335 6.86 -31.46 13.80
C VAL A 335 6.32 -31.34 15.21
N HIS A 336 6.91 -30.45 16.02
CA HIS A 336 6.33 -30.11 17.33
C HIS A 336 5.14 -29.18 17.12
N ILE A 337 4.02 -29.43 17.79
CA ILE A 337 2.78 -28.66 17.64
C ILE A 337 2.58 -27.79 18.88
N ALA A 338 2.50 -26.48 18.67
CA ALA A 338 2.25 -25.45 19.67
C ALA A 338 1.16 -24.47 19.18
N PRO A 339 -0.14 -24.81 19.35
CA PRO A 339 -1.27 -24.08 18.77
C PRO A 339 -1.33 -22.58 19.08
N GLY A 340 -0.79 -22.12 20.22
CA GLY A 340 -0.75 -20.69 20.54
C GLY A 340 0.39 -19.91 19.88
N CYS A 341 1.24 -20.57 19.10
CA CYS A 341 2.48 -20.04 18.51
C CYS A 341 2.58 -20.19 16.99
N GLY A 342 1.56 -20.73 16.30
CA GLY A 342 1.59 -20.94 14.85
C GLY A 342 0.18 -21.10 14.26
N ALA A 343 -0.07 -20.59 13.06
CA ALA A 343 -1.41 -20.60 12.47
C ALA A 343 -1.81 -22.02 12.01
N GLU A 344 -0.88 -22.75 11.40
CA GLU A 344 -1.05 -24.13 10.96
C GLU A 344 -1.26 -25.06 12.17
N ASP A 345 -0.42 -24.92 13.21
CA ASP A 345 -0.54 -25.62 14.49
C ASP A 345 -1.91 -25.39 15.15
N TYR A 346 -2.47 -24.19 15.01
CA TYR A 346 -3.76 -23.82 15.56
C TYR A 346 -4.93 -24.51 14.87
N GLU A 347 -4.93 -24.53 13.53
CA GLU A 347 -5.98 -25.20 12.76
C GLU A 347 -5.89 -26.73 12.92
N LEU A 348 -4.68 -27.29 12.99
CA LEU A 348 -4.48 -28.69 13.37
C LEU A 348 -4.96 -28.96 14.80
N GLY A 349 -4.59 -28.07 15.73
CA GLY A 349 -4.98 -28.14 17.14
C GLY A 349 -6.50 -28.17 17.33
N LYS A 350 -7.26 -27.36 16.58
CA LYS A 350 -8.72 -27.42 16.58
C LYS A 350 -9.27 -28.78 16.16
N SER A 351 -8.70 -29.37 15.11
CA SER A 351 -9.15 -30.66 14.57
C SER A 351 -8.98 -31.80 15.57
N PHE A 352 -7.98 -31.70 16.44
CA PHE A 352 -7.67 -32.70 17.49
C PHE A 352 -8.06 -32.24 18.91
N SER A 353 -8.71 -31.08 19.06
CA SER A 353 -9.06 -30.48 20.36
C SER A 353 -7.86 -30.34 21.32
N LEU A 354 -6.73 -29.85 20.80
CA LEU A 354 -5.50 -29.60 21.56
C LEU A 354 -5.58 -28.29 22.34
N GLU A 355 -4.82 -28.21 23.44
CA GLU A 355 -4.74 -27.01 24.28
C GLU A 355 -4.02 -25.84 23.57
N GLU A 356 -4.59 -24.64 23.71
CA GLU A 356 -4.13 -23.41 23.05
C GLU A 356 -3.16 -22.60 23.94
N ILE A 357 -1.95 -23.11 24.14
CA ILE A 357 -0.96 -22.49 25.06
C ILE A 357 -0.14 -21.41 24.36
N CYS A 358 -0.11 -20.20 24.92
CA CYS A 358 0.67 -19.07 24.41
C CYS A 358 1.63 -18.52 25.48
N PRO A 359 2.96 -18.57 25.26
CA PRO A 359 3.91 -18.33 26.33
C PRO A 359 4.26 -16.88 26.60
N ILE A 360 3.85 -15.98 25.70
CA ILE A 360 4.36 -14.61 25.64
C ILE A 360 3.27 -13.55 25.77
N ASP A 361 3.65 -12.45 26.40
CA ASP A 361 2.82 -11.25 26.55
C ASP A 361 2.83 -10.34 25.30
N GLU A 362 2.26 -9.14 25.40
CA GLU A 362 2.23 -8.17 24.30
C GLU A 362 3.61 -7.65 23.87
N SER A 363 4.60 -7.70 24.77
CA SER A 363 5.97 -7.28 24.52
C SER A 363 6.87 -8.40 23.96
N GLY A 364 6.32 -9.61 23.84
CA GLY A 364 7.08 -10.80 23.44
C GLY A 364 7.94 -11.39 24.55
N ALA A 365 7.68 -11.01 25.81
CA ALA A 365 8.33 -11.58 26.98
C ALA A 365 7.50 -12.76 27.52
N PHE A 366 8.17 -13.77 28.06
CA PHE A 366 7.53 -14.92 28.67
C PHE A 366 6.71 -14.53 29.90
N LEU A 367 5.52 -15.11 30.06
CA LEU A 367 4.66 -14.94 31.24
C LEU A 367 5.31 -15.53 32.51
N ASP A 368 4.89 -15.06 33.68
CA ASP A 368 5.47 -15.44 34.99
C ASP A 368 5.37 -16.94 35.32
N GLU A 369 4.44 -17.65 34.69
CA GLU A 369 4.21 -19.08 34.83
C GLU A 369 5.19 -19.98 34.05
N TYR A 370 6.16 -19.40 33.34
CA TYR A 370 7.13 -20.12 32.50
C TYR A 370 8.49 -20.40 33.17
N GLY A 371 8.53 -20.36 34.50
CA GLY A 371 9.68 -20.81 35.30
C GLY A 371 10.99 -20.14 34.87
N PHE A 372 11.95 -20.94 34.37
CA PHE A 372 13.27 -20.47 33.95
C PHE A 372 13.26 -19.51 32.73
N LEU A 373 12.13 -19.39 32.04
CA LEU A 373 11.94 -18.45 30.92
C LEU A 373 11.23 -17.16 31.34
N SER A 374 10.63 -17.09 32.53
CA SER A 374 9.77 -15.98 32.96
C SER A 374 10.42 -14.61 32.77
N GLY A 375 9.71 -13.68 32.12
CA GLY A 375 10.17 -12.32 31.84
C GLY A 375 11.22 -12.19 30.73
N LEU A 376 11.74 -13.30 30.19
CA LEU A 376 12.73 -13.28 29.12
C LEU A 376 12.07 -12.94 27.77
N PRO A 377 12.70 -12.14 26.91
CA PRO A 377 12.23 -11.98 25.52
C PRO A 377 12.37 -13.29 24.73
N ALA A 378 11.36 -13.66 23.93
CA ALA A 378 11.37 -14.89 23.12
C ALA A 378 12.60 -15.02 22.21
N ALA A 379 13.05 -13.89 21.63
CA ALA A 379 14.24 -13.84 20.77
C ALA A 379 15.56 -14.20 21.52
N GLN A 380 15.58 -14.13 22.85
CA GLN A 380 16.74 -14.43 23.68
C GLN A 380 16.65 -15.81 24.35
N ALA A 381 15.56 -16.57 24.11
CA ALA A 381 15.31 -17.81 24.82
C ALA A 381 16.11 -19.01 24.32
N ALA A 382 16.64 -18.96 23.09
CA ALA A 382 17.30 -20.12 22.48
C ALA A 382 18.44 -20.72 23.32
N PRO A 383 19.45 -19.94 23.81
CA PRO A 383 20.52 -20.50 24.63
C PRO A 383 20.01 -21.16 25.93
N ILE A 384 19.04 -20.54 26.58
CA ILE A 384 18.48 -21.03 27.85
C ILE A 384 17.66 -22.31 27.63
N VAL A 385 16.92 -22.37 26.52
CA VAL A 385 16.22 -23.58 26.08
C VAL A 385 17.21 -24.73 25.83
N PHE A 386 18.33 -24.46 25.16
CA PHE A 386 19.34 -25.48 24.88
C PHE A 386 19.99 -26.02 26.14
N ASP A 387 20.37 -25.14 27.08
CA ASP A 387 20.95 -25.53 28.36
C ASP A 387 20.00 -26.43 29.17
N ASN A 388 18.70 -26.13 29.17
CA ASN A 388 17.71 -26.96 29.86
C ASN A 388 17.48 -28.30 29.17
N LEU A 389 17.36 -28.33 27.84
CA LEU A 389 17.30 -29.59 27.08
C LEU A 389 18.53 -30.46 27.36
N GLN A 390 19.72 -29.86 27.44
CA GLN A 390 20.96 -30.59 27.74
C GLN A 390 20.95 -31.17 29.16
N LYS A 391 20.56 -30.38 30.17
CA LYS A 391 20.44 -30.85 31.56
C LYS A 391 19.47 -32.01 31.71
N GLN A 392 18.41 -32.04 30.91
CA GLN A 392 17.43 -33.13 30.88
C GLN A 392 17.84 -34.32 29.99
N GLY A 393 18.98 -34.24 29.29
CA GLY A 393 19.38 -35.25 28.31
C GLY A 393 18.48 -35.32 27.07
N LYS A 394 17.71 -34.25 26.81
CA LYS A 394 16.76 -34.11 25.69
C LYS A 394 17.33 -33.30 24.51
N LEU A 395 18.59 -32.85 24.56
CA LEU A 395 19.26 -32.17 23.46
C LEU A 395 20.00 -33.18 22.56
N TYR A 396 19.65 -33.26 21.28
CA TYR A 396 20.40 -34.05 20.31
C TYR A 396 21.56 -33.22 19.71
N LYS A 397 21.24 -32.11 19.05
CA LYS A 397 22.23 -31.15 18.53
C LYS A 397 21.61 -29.80 18.17
N THR A 398 22.47 -28.81 17.96
CA THR A 398 22.11 -27.49 17.42
C THR A 398 22.90 -27.20 16.15
N HIS A 399 22.36 -26.40 15.24
CA HIS A 399 23.10 -25.90 14.08
C HIS A 399 22.52 -24.58 13.58
N GLU A 400 23.33 -23.81 12.87
CA GLU A 400 22.89 -22.59 12.20
C GLU A 400 22.05 -22.95 10.97
N TYR A 401 20.88 -22.33 10.85
CA TYR A 401 19.94 -22.53 9.76
C TYR A 401 19.52 -21.18 9.20
N THR A 402 19.77 -20.96 7.91
CA THR A 402 19.39 -19.72 7.22
C THR A 402 18.10 -19.94 6.45
N HIS A 403 17.09 -19.13 6.74
CA HIS A 403 15.77 -19.21 6.13
C HIS A 403 15.13 -17.85 5.99
N SER A 404 14.09 -17.77 5.16
CA SER A 404 13.30 -16.56 5.00
C SER A 404 12.34 -16.42 6.18
N TYR A 405 12.54 -15.41 7.02
CA TYR A 405 11.73 -15.18 8.21
C TYR A 405 11.04 -13.80 8.16
N PRO A 406 9.81 -13.68 8.66
CA PRO A 406 9.12 -12.41 8.69
C PRO A 406 9.73 -11.46 9.73
N VAL A 407 10.09 -10.26 9.28
CA VAL A 407 10.43 -9.13 10.15
C VAL A 407 9.39 -8.03 10.01
N CYS A 408 9.15 -7.28 11.08
CA CYS A 408 8.25 -6.16 11.04
C CYS A 408 8.77 -5.13 10.03
N TRP A 409 7.96 -4.81 9.02
CA TRP A 409 8.36 -3.88 7.95
C TRP A 409 8.75 -2.49 8.50
N ARG A 410 8.28 -2.13 9.71
CA ARG A 410 8.50 -0.87 10.43
C ARG A 410 9.85 -0.83 11.15
N CYS A 411 9.95 -1.60 12.24
CA CYS A 411 11.08 -1.56 13.18
C CYS A 411 12.12 -2.64 12.89
N LYS A 412 11.87 -3.51 11.91
CA LYS A 412 12.74 -4.62 11.49
C LYS A 412 12.96 -5.70 12.56
N THR A 413 12.30 -5.60 13.71
CA THR A 413 12.23 -6.66 14.72
C THR A 413 11.55 -7.90 14.13
N GLU A 414 12.07 -9.08 14.42
CA GLU A 414 11.46 -10.35 14.06
C GLU A 414 10.01 -10.45 14.55
N VAL A 415 9.16 -10.99 13.69
CA VAL A 415 7.74 -11.17 14.00
C VAL A 415 7.58 -12.48 14.74
N LEU A 416 6.86 -12.44 15.86
CA LEU A 416 6.47 -13.64 16.60
C LEU A 416 5.05 -14.02 16.19
N PHE A 417 4.69 -15.28 16.31
CA PHE A 417 3.31 -15.71 16.19
C PHE A 417 2.73 -15.85 17.58
N ARG A 418 1.64 -15.14 17.83
CA ARG A 418 1.02 -15.07 19.16
C ARG A 418 -0.48 -15.20 19.04
N LEU A 419 -1.06 -16.04 19.89
CA LEU A 419 -2.49 -16.16 20.06
C LEU A 419 -3.07 -14.83 20.57
N VAL A 420 -3.90 -14.19 19.77
CA VAL A 420 -4.51 -12.89 20.09
C VAL A 420 -6.00 -12.92 19.86
N ARG A 421 -6.74 -12.21 20.71
CA ARG A 421 -8.18 -11.97 20.55
C ARG A 421 -8.35 -10.70 19.74
N GLU A 422 -8.77 -10.85 18.49
CA GLU A 422 -8.97 -9.75 17.54
C GLU A 422 -10.37 -9.83 16.92
N TRP A 423 -10.79 -8.73 16.29
CA TRP A 423 -12.07 -8.59 15.60
C TRP A 423 -11.89 -8.79 14.10
N TYR A 424 -12.79 -9.57 13.52
CA TYR A 424 -12.75 -9.95 12.11
C TYR A 424 -14.08 -9.66 11.43
N ILE A 425 -14.00 -9.41 10.12
CA ILE A 425 -15.14 -9.50 9.21
C ILE A 425 -15.06 -10.83 8.48
N LYS A 426 -16.06 -11.70 8.68
CA LYS A 426 -16.21 -12.94 7.93
C LYS A 426 -16.36 -12.67 6.44
N THR A 427 -15.60 -13.39 5.62
CA THR A 427 -15.60 -13.14 4.16
C THR A 427 -16.34 -14.18 3.34
N ALA A 428 -16.70 -15.33 3.91
CA ALA A 428 -17.33 -16.44 3.19
C ALA A 428 -18.59 -16.01 2.39
N ASP A 429 -19.49 -15.23 3.00
CA ASP A 429 -20.76 -14.82 2.38
C ASP A 429 -20.59 -13.71 1.34
N ILE A 430 -19.64 -12.80 1.56
CA ILE A 430 -19.41 -11.64 0.70
C ILE A 430 -18.50 -11.99 -0.49
N ARG A 431 -17.61 -12.98 -0.36
CA ARG A 431 -16.62 -13.37 -1.38
C ARG A 431 -17.24 -13.63 -2.75
N PRO A 432 -18.33 -14.42 -2.91
CA PRO A 432 -18.94 -14.61 -4.22
C PRO A 432 -19.51 -13.32 -4.83
N LYS A 433 -20.00 -12.39 -4.00
CA LYS A 433 -20.51 -11.09 -4.44
C LYS A 433 -19.35 -10.20 -4.92
N LEU A 434 -18.21 -10.23 -4.21
CA LEU A 434 -16.99 -9.50 -4.61
C LEU A 434 -16.45 -9.98 -5.94
N ILE A 435 -16.36 -11.30 -6.15
CA ILE A 435 -15.87 -11.87 -7.42
C ILE A 435 -16.78 -11.44 -8.58
N ARG A 436 -18.11 -11.49 -8.40
CA ARG A 436 -19.06 -11.03 -9.42
C ARG A 436 -18.91 -9.53 -9.72
N ALA A 437 -18.80 -8.69 -8.70
CA ALA A 437 -18.60 -7.26 -8.86
C ALA A 437 -17.25 -6.93 -9.51
N ALA A 438 -16.16 -7.60 -9.12
CA ALA A 438 -14.86 -7.44 -9.76
C ALA A 438 -14.88 -7.85 -11.25
N GLY A 439 -15.73 -8.82 -11.61
CA GLY A 439 -15.93 -9.24 -12.99
C GLY A 439 -16.61 -8.20 -13.89
N THR A 440 -17.27 -7.18 -13.33
CA THR A 440 -17.87 -6.08 -14.12
C THR A 440 -16.89 -4.93 -14.39
N VAL A 441 -15.70 -4.98 -13.79
CA VAL A 441 -14.70 -3.90 -13.85
C VAL A 441 -13.77 -4.14 -15.04
N LYS A 442 -13.47 -3.07 -15.78
CA LYS A 442 -12.38 -3.09 -16.77
C LYS A 442 -11.05 -2.94 -16.03
N TRP A 443 -10.19 -3.94 -16.15
CA TRP A 443 -8.86 -3.95 -15.53
C TRP A 443 -7.77 -3.71 -16.58
N GLU A 444 -6.94 -2.70 -16.36
CA GLU A 444 -5.89 -2.29 -17.30
C GLU A 444 -4.53 -2.20 -16.59
N PRO A 445 -3.57 -3.12 -16.88
CA PRO A 445 -3.65 -4.23 -17.83
C PRO A 445 -4.54 -5.40 -17.38
N ALA A 446 -5.00 -6.23 -18.34
CA ALA A 446 -5.96 -7.32 -18.07
C ALA A 446 -5.51 -8.35 -17.01
N PHE A 447 -4.21 -8.58 -16.84
CA PHE A 447 -3.71 -9.51 -15.82
C PHE A 447 -3.96 -9.04 -14.37
N ILE A 448 -4.19 -7.74 -14.17
CA ILE A 448 -4.54 -7.17 -12.86
C ILE A 448 -5.89 -7.72 -12.38
N GLY A 449 -6.86 -7.89 -13.28
CA GLY A 449 -8.14 -8.52 -12.94
C GLY A 449 -8.01 -9.98 -12.51
N LYS A 450 -7.05 -10.72 -13.11
CA LYS A 450 -6.71 -12.07 -12.66
C LYS A 450 -6.14 -12.05 -11.23
N ARG A 451 -5.21 -11.14 -10.94
CA ARG A 451 -4.65 -10.98 -9.58
C ARG A 451 -5.71 -10.62 -8.54
N MET A 452 -6.67 -9.75 -8.88
CA MET A 452 -7.81 -9.46 -8.00
C MET A 452 -8.65 -10.71 -7.76
N THR A 453 -8.91 -11.49 -8.82
CA THR A 453 -9.69 -12.74 -8.70
C THR A 453 -8.96 -13.76 -7.83
N ASP A 454 -7.66 -13.98 -8.07
CA ASP A 454 -6.82 -14.89 -7.29
C ASP A 454 -6.77 -14.46 -5.82
N TRP A 455 -6.65 -13.15 -5.54
CA TRP A 455 -6.72 -12.60 -4.19
C TRP A 455 -8.07 -12.92 -3.52
N LEU A 456 -9.19 -12.64 -4.19
CA LEU A 456 -10.53 -12.87 -3.64
C LEU A 456 -10.83 -14.36 -3.41
N GLN A 457 -10.27 -15.26 -4.23
CA GLN A 457 -10.45 -16.71 -4.06
C GLN A 457 -9.73 -17.25 -2.82
N ASN A 458 -8.57 -16.69 -2.49
CA ASN A 458 -7.68 -17.20 -1.44
C ASN A 458 -7.72 -16.39 -0.13
N MET A 459 -8.35 -15.21 -0.12
CA MET A 459 -8.41 -14.38 1.09
C MET A 459 -9.17 -15.05 2.25
N GLY A 460 -8.62 -14.93 3.46
CA GLY A 460 -9.26 -15.33 4.71
C GLY A 460 -10.28 -14.32 5.24
N ASP A 461 -10.61 -14.44 6.53
CA ASP A 461 -11.38 -13.43 7.26
C ASP A 461 -10.53 -12.17 7.44
N TRP A 462 -11.12 -10.97 7.27
CA TRP A 462 -10.36 -9.72 7.37
C TRP A 462 -10.23 -9.31 8.84
N ASN A 463 -9.00 -9.36 9.38
CA ASN A 463 -8.68 -8.80 10.70
C ASN A 463 -8.71 -7.27 10.68
N ILE A 464 -9.69 -6.69 11.36
CA ILE A 464 -9.96 -5.26 11.36
C ILE A 464 -9.53 -4.53 12.63
N SER A 465 -9.11 -5.22 13.70
CA SER A 465 -8.68 -4.56 14.93
C SER A 465 -7.17 -4.43 15.06
N ARG A 466 -6.74 -3.32 15.65
CA ARG A 466 -5.35 -3.01 15.99
C ARG A 466 -5.31 -2.45 17.41
N LYS A 467 -4.35 -2.91 18.21
CA LYS A 467 -4.13 -2.42 19.59
C LYS A 467 -3.21 -1.20 19.59
N ARG A 468 -3.71 -0.09 19.04
CA ARG A 468 -2.96 1.17 18.82
C ARG A 468 -3.75 2.38 19.34
N PHE A 469 -3.11 3.55 19.39
CA PHE A 469 -3.66 4.74 20.05
C PHE A 469 -4.38 5.67 19.07
N TYR A 470 -3.75 5.99 17.94
CA TYR A 470 -4.26 6.92 16.94
C TYR A 470 -4.71 6.18 15.67
N GLY A 471 -6.03 6.16 15.44
CA GLY A 471 -6.69 5.50 14.31
C GLY A 471 -8.20 5.44 14.52
N LEU A 472 -8.93 4.88 13.56
CA LEU A 472 -10.39 4.75 13.60
C LEU A 472 -10.83 4.01 14.86
N PRO A 473 -11.59 4.59 15.78
CA PRO A 473 -12.03 3.83 16.95
C PRO A 473 -13.14 2.84 16.54
N LEU A 474 -12.96 1.55 16.84
CA LEU A 474 -13.99 0.55 16.54
C LEU A 474 -15.25 0.82 17.39
N PRO A 475 -16.44 0.93 16.77
CA PRO A 475 -17.68 1.33 17.45
C PRO A 475 -18.36 0.15 18.18
N PHE A 476 -17.57 -0.71 18.82
CA PHE A 476 -18.02 -1.99 19.39
C PHE A 476 -18.19 -1.88 20.90
N TYR A 477 -19.36 -2.29 21.39
CA TYR A 477 -19.76 -2.24 22.79
C TYR A 477 -20.26 -3.63 23.23
N PRO A 478 -19.35 -4.56 23.60
CA PRO A 478 -19.73 -5.87 24.11
C PRO A 478 -20.28 -5.77 25.53
N CYS A 479 -21.48 -6.29 25.76
CA CYS A 479 -22.12 -6.27 27.07
C CYS A 479 -21.79 -7.54 27.86
N GLU A 480 -21.06 -7.41 28.97
CA GLU A 480 -20.75 -8.55 29.86
C GLU A 480 -21.99 -9.13 30.55
N ASN A 481 -23.02 -8.31 30.77
CA ASN A 481 -24.24 -8.74 31.47
C ASN A 481 -25.12 -9.69 30.63
N CYS A 482 -25.23 -9.46 29.32
CA CYS A 482 -26.10 -10.26 28.44
C CYS A 482 -25.36 -10.97 27.29
N GLY A 483 -24.04 -10.80 27.19
CA GLY A 483 -23.19 -11.41 26.16
C GLY A 483 -23.38 -10.88 24.74
N LYS A 484 -24.26 -9.88 24.53
CA LYS A 484 -24.54 -9.32 23.20
C LYS A 484 -23.57 -8.19 22.85
N LEU A 485 -23.21 -8.12 21.57
CA LEU A 485 -22.44 -7.02 21.01
C LEU A 485 -23.40 -5.97 20.44
N THR A 486 -23.17 -4.70 20.79
CA THR A 486 -23.77 -3.56 20.09
C THR A 486 -22.72 -2.88 19.23
N VAL A 487 -23.03 -2.69 17.95
CA VAL A 487 -22.21 -1.91 17.01
C VAL A 487 -22.96 -0.62 16.70
N ILE A 488 -22.28 0.52 16.94
CA ILE A 488 -22.79 1.85 16.63
C ILE A 488 -22.51 2.19 15.16
N GLY A 489 -23.53 2.70 14.46
CA GLY A 489 -23.47 3.01 13.03
C GLY A 489 -23.39 4.51 12.68
N SER A 490 -23.63 5.40 13.65
CA SER A 490 -23.60 6.86 13.47
C SER A 490 -23.39 7.59 14.80
N VAL A 491 -22.98 8.86 14.73
CA VAL A 491 -22.92 9.74 15.90
C VAL A 491 -24.29 9.92 16.54
N ASP A 492 -25.36 10.01 15.74
CA ASP A 492 -26.73 10.11 16.26
C ASP A 492 -27.10 8.88 17.10
N GLN A 493 -26.80 7.67 16.62
CA GLN A 493 -27.03 6.46 17.38
C GLN A 493 -26.16 6.39 18.64
N LEU A 494 -24.94 6.93 18.59
CA LEU A 494 -24.08 7.03 19.77
C LEU A 494 -24.72 7.90 20.85
N ALA A 495 -25.27 9.06 20.46
CA ALA A 495 -25.93 9.98 21.37
C ALA A 495 -27.26 9.43 21.90
N GLU A 496 -28.05 8.75 21.06
CA GLU A 496 -29.31 8.11 21.44
C GLU A 496 -29.12 7.02 22.51
N LEU A 497 -28.06 6.21 22.38
CA LEU A 497 -27.78 5.12 23.30
C LEU A 497 -26.87 5.54 24.47
N GLY A 498 -26.08 6.59 24.31
CA GLY A 498 -25.16 7.12 25.31
C GLY A 498 -25.67 8.39 25.98
N ASP A 499 -24.82 9.40 25.99
CA ASP A 499 -25.12 10.76 26.47
C ASP A 499 -25.03 11.76 25.30
N ALA A 500 -25.72 12.89 25.42
CA ALA A 500 -25.65 14.01 24.47
C ALA A 500 -24.22 14.58 24.34
N ASP A 501 -23.34 14.29 25.28
CA ASP A 501 -21.90 14.59 25.23
C ASP A 501 -21.21 14.01 23.99
N ALA A 502 -21.79 13.00 23.33
CA ALA A 502 -21.28 12.47 22.06
C ALA A 502 -21.18 13.54 20.96
N TYR A 503 -22.06 14.55 20.96
CA TYR A 503 -21.99 15.69 20.02
C TYR A 503 -20.96 16.75 20.41
N GLN A 504 -20.43 16.68 21.63
CA GLN A 504 -19.51 17.67 22.19
C GLN A 504 -18.06 17.17 22.23
N LEU A 505 -17.81 15.96 21.73
CA LEU A 505 -16.45 15.43 21.61
C LEU A 505 -15.62 16.34 20.71
N PRO A 506 -14.34 16.61 21.06
CA PRO A 506 -13.45 17.35 20.17
C PRO A 506 -13.29 16.69 18.80
N GLU A 507 -13.15 15.37 18.80
CA GLU A 507 -13.02 14.50 17.62
C GLU A 507 -13.55 13.10 18.03
N LEU A 508 -14.00 12.29 17.07
CA LEU A 508 -14.39 10.89 17.31
C LEU A 508 -13.20 9.96 17.59
N HIS A 509 -11.98 10.50 17.77
CA HIS A 509 -10.75 9.78 18.07
C HIS A 509 -10.56 9.45 19.56
N ARG A 510 -9.62 8.53 19.81
CA ARG A 510 -9.07 8.31 21.15
C ARG A 510 -8.17 9.49 21.54
N PRO A 511 -8.17 9.91 22.82
CA PRO A 511 -8.87 9.29 23.95
C PRO A 511 -10.33 9.76 24.15
N TRP A 512 -10.82 10.77 23.44
CA TRP A 512 -12.11 11.40 23.76
C TRP A 512 -13.29 10.44 23.65
N ILE A 513 -13.37 9.66 22.57
CA ILE A 513 -14.45 8.69 22.38
C ILE A 513 -14.47 7.57 23.44
N ASP A 514 -13.33 7.26 24.07
CA ASP A 514 -13.23 6.20 25.08
C ASP A 514 -13.98 6.57 26.38
N SER A 515 -14.30 7.85 26.57
CA SER A 515 -15.08 8.33 27.72
C SER A 515 -16.58 8.06 27.59
N ILE A 516 -17.08 7.86 26.37
CA ILE A 516 -18.50 7.66 26.11
C ILE A 516 -18.90 6.21 26.43
N LYS A 517 -19.89 6.07 27.31
CA LYS A 517 -20.57 4.79 27.59
C LYS A 517 -21.95 4.81 26.96
N ILE A 518 -22.44 3.62 26.61
CA ILE A 518 -23.81 3.46 26.11
C ILE A 518 -24.65 2.64 27.09
N CYS A 519 -25.95 2.86 27.06
CA CYS A 519 -26.96 1.98 27.61
C CYS A 519 -27.17 0.81 26.63
N CYS A 520 -26.90 -0.42 27.08
CA CYS A 520 -27.06 -1.61 26.27
C CYS A 520 -28.52 -1.76 25.83
N PRO A 521 -28.84 -1.75 24.52
CA PRO A 521 -30.21 -1.80 24.03
C PRO A 521 -30.92 -3.14 24.33
N HIS A 522 -30.20 -4.13 24.82
CA HIS A 522 -30.74 -5.46 25.12
C HIS A 522 -31.06 -5.69 26.60
N CYS A 523 -30.39 -4.99 27.52
CA CYS A 523 -30.55 -5.25 28.96
C CYS A 523 -30.44 -4.00 29.84
N GLY A 524 -30.18 -2.81 29.27
CA GLY A 524 -30.10 -1.54 30.00
C GLY A 524 -28.79 -1.30 30.75
N ALA A 525 -27.84 -2.24 30.75
CA ALA A 525 -26.56 -2.08 31.44
C ALA A 525 -25.69 -0.99 30.77
N SER A 526 -24.91 -0.25 31.56
CA SER A 526 -23.90 0.69 31.05
C SER A 526 -22.69 -0.08 30.51
N VAL A 527 -22.33 0.16 29.24
CA VAL A 527 -21.28 -0.57 28.52
C VAL A 527 -20.27 0.40 27.91
N SER A 528 -18.99 0.08 28.01
CA SER A 528 -17.89 0.83 27.41
C SER A 528 -17.52 0.27 26.03
N ARG A 529 -16.92 1.13 25.20
CA ARG A 529 -16.32 0.74 23.93
C ARG A 529 -15.12 -0.19 24.16
N VAL A 530 -14.85 -1.09 23.23
CA VAL A 530 -13.57 -1.80 23.17
C VAL A 530 -12.41 -0.81 22.93
N PRO A 531 -11.20 -1.01 23.46
CA PRO A 531 -10.08 -0.06 23.26
C PRO A 531 -9.49 -0.06 21.85
N GLU A 532 -9.69 -1.13 21.07
CA GLU A 532 -9.06 -1.32 19.76
C GLU A 532 -9.48 -0.25 18.74
N VAL A 533 -8.55 0.07 17.84
CA VAL A 533 -8.77 0.89 16.65
C VAL A 533 -8.83 0.01 15.39
N GLY A 534 -9.35 0.55 14.30
CA GLY A 534 -9.53 -0.10 13.03
C GLY A 534 -8.24 -0.22 12.23
N ASP A 535 -8.23 -1.19 11.33
CA ASP A 535 -7.25 -1.30 10.26
C ASP A 535 -7.33 -0.11 9.30
N VAL A 536 -6.18 0.44 8.89
CA VAL A 536 -6.10 1.64 8.02
C VAL A 536 -6.73 1.43 6.65
N TRP A 537 -6.90 0.18 6.23
CA TRP A 537 -7.58 -0.14 4.98
C TRP A 537 -9.09 0.11 5.04
N LEU A 538 -9.70 0.15 6.24
CA LEU A 538 -11.06 0.65 6.43
C LEU A 538 -11.14 2.15 6.13
N ASP A 539 -10.12 2.91 6.56
CA ASP A 539 -10.05 4.37 6.43
C ASP A 539 -10.06 4.82 4.97
N ALA A 540 -9.23 4.19 4.14
CA ALA A 540 -9.12 4.51 2.73
C ALA A 540 -10.24 3.84 1.88
N GLY A 541 -10.74 2.68 2.30
CA GLY A 541 -11.75 1.90 1.57
C GLY A 541 -13.12 2.59 1.49
N ILE A 542 -13.47 3.38 2.52
CA ILE A 542 -14.78 4.05 2.59
C ILE A 542 -14.85 5.33 1.73
N ALA A 543 -13.74 5.78 1.16
CA ALA A 543 -13.63 7.04 0.43
C ALA A 543 -14.75 7.29 -0.61
N PRO A 544 -15.24 6.30 -1.38
CA PRO A 544 -16.36 6.51 -2.31
C PRO A 544 -17.67 6.96 -1.65
N PHE A 545 -17.81 6.78 -0.34
CA PHE A 545 -19.00 7.10 0.45
C PHE A 545 -18.79 8.38 1.27
N SER A 546 -17.66 8.49 1.98
CA SER A 546 -17.36 9.64 2.84
C SER A 546 -17.06 10.92 2.06
N THR A 547 -16.57 10.82 0.81
CA THR A 547 -16.08 12.00 0.07
C THR A 547 -17.01 12.49 -1.04
N LEU A 548 -17.96 11.65 -1.49
CA LEU A 548 -18.82 11.92 -2.64
C LEU A 548 -20.27 12.27 -2.25
N GLY A 549 -20.53 12.51 -0.96
CA GLY A 549 -21.83 12.99 -0.47
C GLY A 549 -22.85 11.91 -0.14
N TYR A 550 -22.45 10.63 0.06
CA TYR A 550 -23.41 9.55 0.31
C TYR A 550 -24.39 9.82 1.47
N PHE A 551 -23.87 10.43 2.54
CA PHE A 551 -24.62 10.72 3.77
C PHE A 551 -25.24 12.12 3.80
N SER A 552 -24.74 13.06 2.98
CA SER A 552 -25.16 14.47 2.99
C SER A 552 -26.03 14.86 1.79
N ASP A 553 -25.71 14.37 0.59
CA ASP A 553 -26.48 14.57 -0.64
C ASP A 553 -26.43 13.31 -1.50
N ARG A 554 -27.45 12.47 -1.32
CA ARG A 554 -27.55 11.20 -2.02
C ARG A 554 -27.66 11.35 -3.54
N SER A 555 -28.29 12.43 -4.02
CA SER A 555 -28.43 12.68 -5.46
C SER A 555 -27.08 12.99 -6.10
N GLU A 556 -26.24 13.75 -5.40
CA GLU A 556 -24.89 14.06 -5.86
C GLU A 556 -23.97 12.83 -5.86
N TRP A 557 -24.12 11.96 -4.86
CA TRP A 557 -23.41 10.70 -4.80
C TRP A 557 -23.75 9.81 -6.00
N GLU A 558 -25.03 9.66 -6.35
CA GLU A 558 -25.48 8.85 -7.49
C GLU A 558 -24.94 9.36 -8.83
N LYS A 559 -24.69 10.67 -8.96
CA LYS A 559 -24.06 11.26 -10.15
C LYS A 559 -22.55 11.05 -10.20
N SER A 560 -21.93 10.73 -9.06
CA SER A 560 -20.47 10.61 -8.90
C SER A 560 -19.99 9.16 -8.75
N PHE A 561 -20.90 8.24 -8.44
CA PHE A 561 -20.64 6.84 -8.19
C PHE A 561 -21.31 5.94 -9.25
N PRO A 562 -20.64 4.88 -9.76
CA PRO A 562 -19.24 4.52 -9.48
C PRO A 562 -18.25 5.46 -10.18
N ALA A 563 -16.99 5.45 -9.71
CA ALA A 563 -15.91 6.17 -10.38
C ALA A 563 -15.69 5.57 -11.79
N GLU A 564 -15.68 6.42 -12.81
CA GLU A 564 -15.40 6.02 -14.19
C GLU A 564 -13.96 5.51 -14.34
N TRP A 565 -13.00 6.13 -13.64
CA TRP A 565 -11.59 5.78 -13.73
C TRP A 565 -10.86 5.99 -12.41
N VAL A 566 -10.08 4.99 -12.01
CA VAL A 566 -9.11 5.07 -10.91
C VAL A 566 -7.77 4.53 -11.39
N ILE A 567 -6.68 5.14 -10.91
CA ILE A 567 -5.32 4.67 -11.20
C ILE A 567 -4.46 4.73 -9.95
N GLU A 568 -3.81 3.62 -9.63
CA GLU A 568 -2.78 3.53 -8.60
C GLU A 568 -1.76 2.46 -8.97
N MET A 569 -0.74 2.31 -8.14
CA MET A 569 0.25 1.25 -8.31
C MET A 569 -0.37 -0.15 -8.21
N GLN A 570 0.15 -1.11 -8.98
CA GLN A 570 -0.36 -2.50 -9.04
C GLN A 570 -0.51 -3.22 -7.68
N GLU A 571 0.22 -2.79 -6.63
CA GLU A 571 0.04 -3.35 -5.28
C GLU A 571 -1.33 -3.05 -4.69
N GLN A 572 -2.02 -2.01 -5.16
CA GLN A 572 -3.33 -1.62 -4.65
C GLN A 572 -4.44 -2.65 -4.94
N VAL A 573 -4.18 -3.64 -5.81
CA VAL A 573 -5.09 -4.77 -6.06
C VAL A 573 -5.50 -5.48 -4.77
N ARG A 574 -4.55 -5.70 -3.87
CA ARG A 574 -4.82 -6.33 -2.58
C ARG A 574 -4.96 -5.32 -1.44
N LEU A 575 -4.89 -4.03 -1.72
CA LEU A 575 -4.92 -2.96 -0.73
C LEU A 575 -6.14 -2.08 -1.02
N TRP A 576 -5.94 -0.84 -1.46
CA TRP A 576 -7.03 0.13 -1.62
C TRP A 576 -8.14 -0.31 -2.58
N PHE A 577 -7.83 -0.90 -3.74
CA PHE A 577 -8.87 -1.38 -4.66
C PHE A 577 -9.71 -2.48 -4.02
N TYR A 578 -9.06 -3.41 -3.32
CA TYR A 578 -9.75 -4.46 -2.57
C TYR A 578 -10.66 -3.87 -1.48
N SER A 579 -10.15 -2.96 -0.65
CA SER A 579 -10.92 -2.36 0.44
C SER A 579 -12.13 -1.58 -0.05
N GLN A 580 -11.96 -0.79 -1.11
CA GLN A 580 -13.07 -0.09 -1.75
C GLN A 580 -14.11 -1.06 -2.30
N LEU A 581 -13.67 -2.10 -3.03
CA LEU A 581 -14.56 -3.12 -3.57
C LEU A 581 -15.34 -3.80 -2.44
N PHE A 582 -14.66 -4.17 -1.35
CA PHE A 582 -15.26 -4.81 -0.19
C PHE A 582 -16.37 -3.96 0.41
N MET A 583 -16.06 -2.71 0.75
CA MET A 583 -17.00 -1.80 1.40
C MET A 583 -18.14 -1.43 0.47
N SER A 584 -17.85 -1.17 -0.80
CA SER A 584 -18.85 -0.83 -1.80
C SER A 584 -19.86 -1.95 -2.06
N VAL A 585 -19.38 -3.19 -2.21
CA VAL A 585 -20.27 -4.35 -2.43
C VAL A 585 -21.07 -4.66 -1.18
N THR A 586 -20.51 -4.42 0.00
CA THR A 586 -21.25 -4.55 1.27
C THR A 586 -22.39 -3.55 1.37
N ILE A 587 -22.14 -2.27 1.06
CA ILE A 587 -23.14 -1.20 1.20
C ILE A 587 -24.15 -1.19 0.04
N THR A 588 -23.70 -1.49 -1.19
CA THR A 588 -24.49 -1.23 -2.42
C THR A 588 -24.67 -2.45 -3.32
N GLY A 589 -23.93 -3.53 -3.10
CA GLY A 589 -23.88 -4.69 -4.00
C GLY A 589 -23.14 -4.45 -5.32
N ARG A 590 -22.51 -3.29 -5.53
CA ARG A 590 -21.84 -2.91 -6.78
C ARG A 590 -20.36 -2.56 -6.58
N ALA A 591 -19.56 -2.70 -7.64
CA ALA A 591 -18.17 -2.24 -7.64
C ALA A 591 -18.10 -0.70 -7.56
N PRO A 592 -17.08 -0.13 -6.90
CA PRO A 592 -16.95 1.32 -6.72
C PRO A 592 -16.33 2.04 -7.92
N TYR A 593 -15.85 1.29 -8.90
CA TYR A 593 -15.17 1.79 -10.08
C TYR A 593 -15.59 1.00 -11.33
N GLU A 594 -15.56 1.65 -12.49
CA GLU A 594 -15.82 1.05 -13.81
C GLU A 594 -14.52 0.61 -14.49
N ASN A 595 -13.47 1.45 -14.42
CA ASN A 595 -12.15 1.16 -14.97
C ASN A 595 -11.04 1.36 -13.92
N VAL A 596 -10.24 0.31 -13.72
CA VAL A 596 -9.05 0.34 -12.88
C VAL A 596 -7.82 0.24 -13.76
N GLN A 597 -6.97 1.25 -13.69
CA GLN A 597 -5.67 1.24 -14.31
C GLN A 597 -4.57 1.08 -13.27
N THR A 598 -3.46 0.43 -13.64
CA THR A 598 -2.30 0.33 -12.76
C THR A 598 -1.00 0.74 -13.42
N ASN A 599 -0.15 1.46 -12.70
CA ASN A 599 1.27 1.59 -13.00
C ASN A 599 2.12 0.62 -12.15
N ASN A 600 3.37 0.40 -12.57
CA ASN A 600 4.28 -0.54 -11.94
C ASN A 600 5.27 0.16 -10.98
N TRP A 601 6.35 -0.51 -10.57
CA TRP A 601 7.34 0.08 -9.65
C TRP A 601 8.17 1.17 -10.31
N VAL A 602 8.52 2.18 -9.52
CA VAL A 602 9.64 3.06 -9.84
C VAL A 602 10.90 2.51 -9.16
N LEU A 603 11.94 2.27 -9.94
CA LEU A 603 13.23 1.73 -9.50
C LEU A 603 14.32 2.78 -9.67
N ALA A 604 15.43 2.60 -8.96
CA ALA A 604 16.64 3.37 -9.21
C ALA A 604 17.24 3.04 -10.59
N GLU A 605 18.17 3.87 -11.05
CA GLU A 605 18.77 3.76 -12.39
C GLU A 605 19.47 2.41 -12.64
N ASP A 606 20.04 1.83 -11.58
CA ASP A 606 20.69 0.51 -11.57
C ASP A 606 19.70 -0.68 -11.47
N GLY A 607 18.41 -0.41 -11.25
CA GLY A 607 17.37 -1.41 -11.05
C GLY A 607 17.10 -1.77 -9.58
N THR A 608 17.81 -1.14 -8.64
CA THR A 608 17.56 -1.33 -7.21
C THR A 608 16.19 -0.76 -6.81
N LYS A 609 15.44 -1.48 -5.98
CA LYS A 609 14.15 -1.00 -5.45
C LYS A 609 14.38 0.16 -4.49
N PHE A 610 13.61 1.24 -4.64
CA PHE A 610 13.57 2.27 -3.60
C PHE A 610 12.93 1.72 -2.32
N SER A 611 13.39 2.20 -1.17
CA SER A 611 12.87 1.75 0.14
C SER A 611 12.55 2.96 1.01
N LYS A 612 11.38 2.94 1.67
CA LYS A 612 10.98 3.98 2.64
C LYS A 612 11.97 4.11 3.81
N THR A 613 12.66 3.03 4.16
CA THR A 613 13.68 3.00 5.23
C THR A 613 15.11 2.97 4.68
N GLY A 614 15.28 3.09 3.36
CA GLY A 614 16.56 3.03 2.68
C GLY A 614 16.71 4.21 1.73
N PHE A 615 17.39 4.01 0.60
CA PHE A 615 17.55 5.06 -0.39
C PHE A 615 16.22 5.35 -1.12
N MET A 616 15.88 6.63 -1.23
CA MET A 616 14.76 7.17 -1.99
C MET A 616 15.17 8.53 -2.55
N ILE A 617 14.98 8.77 -3.84
CA ILE A 617 15.14 10.11 -4.40
C ILE A 617 13.92 10.94 -4.01
N ARG A 618 14.18 12.05 -3.32
CA ARG A 618 13.15 13.03 -2.96
C ARG A 618 12.66 13.79 -4.19
N PHE A 619 11.35 13.98 -4.30
CA PHE A 619 10.76 14.65 -5.46
C PHE A 619 11.16 16.13 -5.54
N ASP A 620 11.14 16.86 -4.42
CA ASP A 620 11.51 18.28 -4.38
C ASP A 620 12.93 18.52 -4.88
N GLU A 621 13.89 17.72 -4.42
CA GLU A 621 15.27 17.80 -4.91
C GLU A 621 15.40 17.48 -6.41
N ALA A 622 14.64 16.49 -6.89
CA ALA A 622 14.65 16.12 -8.30
C ALA A 622 14.04 17.23 -9.17
N ALA A 623 12.94 17.83 -8.73
CA ALA A 623 12.25 18.91 -9.43
C ALA A 623 13.13 20.16 -9.55
N GLU A 624 13.84 20.55 -8.49
CA GLU A 624 14.75 21.71 -8.53
C GLU A 624 16.06 21.45 -9.29
N LYS A 625 16.43 20.18 -9.54
CA LYS A 625 17.61 19.83 -10.36
C LYS A 625 17.29 19.65 -11.84
N LEU A 626 16.15 19.02 -12.16
CA LEU A 626 15.81 18.60 -13.53
C LEU A 626 14.69 19.44 -14.16
N GLY A 627 13.76 19.96 -13.37
CA GLY A 627 12.45 20.44 -13.82
C GLY A 627 11.39 19.34 -13.76
N SER A 628 10.18 19.73 -13.39
CA SER A 628 9.01 18.84 -13.32
C SER A 628 8.58 18.33 -14.69
N ASP A 629 8.72 19.13 -15.75
CA ASP A 629 8.35 18.70 -17.10
C ASP A 629 9.22 17.53 -17.58
N ALA A 630 10.52 17.56 -17.28
CA ALA A 630 11.42 16.45 -17.61
C ALA A 630 11.05 15.17 -16.86
N ILE A 631 10.67 15.29 -15.58
CA ILE A 631 10.23 14.16 -14.75
C ILE A 631 8.92 13.59 -15.29
N ARG A 632 7.92 14.45 -15.55
CA ARG A 632 6.61 14.07 -16.11
C ARG A 632 6.77 13.40 -17.47
N TYR A 633 7.61 13.96 -18.33
CA TYR A 633 7.88 13.43 -19.66
C TYR A 633 8.50 12.04 -19.62
N LEU A 634 9.49 11.82 -18.76
CA LEU A 634 10.09 10.49 -18.54
C LEU A 634 9.02 9.48 -18.11
N PHE A 635 8.18 9.86 -17.15
CA PHE A 635 7.14 8.99 -16.61
C PHE A 635 5.98 8.72 -17.58
N ALA A 636 5.56 9.72 -18.34
CA ALA A 636 4.56 9.56 -19.39
C ALA A 636 5.08 8.67 -20.53
N GLY A 637 6.38 8.74 -20.82
CA GLY A 637 7.04 7.90 -21.83
C GLY A 637 7.25 6.43 -21.40
N ALA A 638 6.98 6.10 -20.13
CA ALA A 638 7.15 4.75 -19.62
C ALA A 638 5.88 3.90 -19.80
N SER A 639 6.07 2.62 -20.11
CA SER A 639 4.96 1.66 -20.09
C SER A 639 4.47 1.44 -18.66
N MET A 640 3.17 1.61 -18.44
CA MET A 640 2.55 1.38 -17.13
C MET A 640 2.56 -0.10 -16.71
N ALA A 641 2.75 -1.02 -17.65
CA ALA A 641 2.80 -2.46 -17.37
C ALA A 641 4.16 -2.95 -16.84
N SER A 642 5.23 -2.16 -16.99
CA SER A 642 6.60 -2.53 -16.62
C SER A 642 7.18 -1.56 -15.60
N ASP A 643 8.14 -2.01 -14.80
CA ASP A 643 8.88 -1.13 -13.91
C ASP A 643 9.56 -0.01 -14.70
N VAL A 644 9.51 1.21 -14.16
CA VAL A 644 10.21 2.37 -14.72
C VAL A 644 11.44 2.69 -13.90
N ARG A 645 12.53 3.03 -14.56
CA ARG A 645 13.76 3.47 -13.88
C ARG A 645 13.80 4.98 -13.82
N PHE A 646 14.18 5.50 -12.67
CA PHE A 646 14.47 6.92 -12.49
C PHE A 646 15.89 7.14 -11.98
N GLY A 647 16.56 8.09 -12.60
CA GLY A 647 17.86 8.62 -12.20
C GLY A 647 18.13 9.93 -12.95
N TYR A 648 19.02 10.75 -12.40
CA TYR A 648 19.28 12.08 -12.95
C TYR A 648 19.74 12.03 -14.42
N LYS A 649 20.52 11.02 -14.81
CA LYS A 649 20.97 10.86 -16.20
C LYS A 649 19.82 10.55 -17.16
N LEU A 650 18.86 9.73 -16.74
CA LEU A 650 17.65 9.44 -17.53
C LEU A 650 16.76 10.69 -17.63
N GLY A 651 16.60 11.42 -16.52
CA GLY A 651 15.88 12.70 -16.50
C GLY A 651 16.51 13.75 -17.43
N GLU A 652 17.84 13.83 -17.46
CA GLU A 652 18.57 14.66 -18.43
C GLU A 652 18.37 14.21 -19.88
N GLY A 653 18.18 12.91 -20.10
CA GLY A 653 17.73 12.38 -21.39
C GLY A 653 16.37 12.96 -21.79
N ALA A 654 15.38 12.88 -20.91
CA ALA A 654 14.04 13.43 -21.14
C ALA A 654 14.06 14.94 -21.39
N ARG A 655 14.81 15.71 -20.58
CA ARG A 655 14.99 17.15 -20.76
C ARG A 655 15.56 17.51 -22.13
N ARG A 656 16.57 16.76 -22.60
CA ARG A 656 17.15 16.97 -23.95
C ARG A 656 16.15 16.71 -25.07
N LYS A 657 15.22 15.76 -24.90
CA LYS A 657 14.17 15.52 -25.90
C LYS A 657 13.16 16.67 -25.94
N LEU A 658 12.75 17.20 -24.78
CA LEU A 658 11.91 18.41 -24.71
C LEU A 658 12.60 19.63 -25.33
N LEU A 659 13.92 19.76 -25.17
CA LEU A 659 14.71 20.83 -25.78
C LEU A 659 14.61 20.82 -27.31
N ASN A 660 14.46 19.66 -27.96
CA ASN A 660 14.29 19.59 -29.42
C ASN A 660 13.03 20.34 -29.89
N PHE A 661 11.91 20.17 -29.18
CA PHE A 661 10.68 20.90 -29.47
C PHE A 661 10.86 22.40 -29.20
N ARG A 662 11.48 22.76 -28.07
CA ARG A 662 11.80 24.16 -27.75
C ARG A 662 12.67 24.81 -28.83
N ASN A 663 13.62 24.09 -29.42
CA ASN A 663 14.48 24.62 -30.47
C ASN A 663 13.70 25.00 -31.74
N ILE A 664 12.61 24.29 -32.07
CA ILE A 664 11.70 24.65 -33.16
C ILE A 664 11.03 26.00 -32.85
N PHE A 665 10.54 26.17 -31.62
CA PHE A 665 9.95 27.44 -31.16
C PHE A 665 10.98 28.57 -31.16
N SER A 666 12.19 28.34 -30.65
CA SER A 666 13.27 29.33 -30.65
C SER A 666 13.65 29.74 -32.08
N PHE A 667 13.73 28.78 -33.01
CA PHE A 667 13.94 29.07 -34.43
C PHE A 667 12.82 29.99 -34.96
N PHE A 668 11.56 29.62 -34.74
CA PHE A 668 10.43 30.44 -35.18
C PHE A 668 10.50 31.87 -34.63
N MET A 669 10.67 32.02 -33.31
CA MET A 669 10.69 33.34 -32.66
C MET A 669 11.85 34.21 -33.16
N THR A 670 13.04 33.63 -33.32
CA THR A 670 14.24 34.36 -33.77
C THR A 670 13.99 35.09 -35.10
N TYR A 671 13.36 34.42 -36.07
CA TYR A 671 13.11 35.04 -37.38
C TYR A 671 11.79 35.84 -37.40
N ALA A 672 10.77 35.40 -36.66
CA ALA A 672 9.50 36.12 -36.58
C ALA A 672 9.65 37.51 -35.93
N GLU A 673 10.55 37.68 -34.97
CA GLU A 673 10.87 39.00 -34.38
C GLU A 673 11.48 39.98 -35.39
N ILE A 674 12.26 39.46 -36.35
CA ILE A 674 12.89 40.24 -37.42
C ILE A 674 11.86 40.60 -38.48
N ASP A 675 11.14 39.60 -39.00
CA ASP A 675 10.26 39.76 -40.16
C ASP A 675 8.86 40.30 -39.81
N LYS A 676 8.42 40.14 -38.55
CA LYS A 676 7.08 40.50 -38.05
C LYS A 676 5.94 39.96 -38.94
N PRO A 677 5.85 38.62 -39.13
CA PRO A 677 4.85 38.02 -40.01
C PRO A 677 3.44 38.20 -39.47
N VAL A 678 2.47 38.36 -40.37
CA VAL A 678 1.04 38.40 -40.02
C VAL A 678 0.49 36.97 -40.03
N ILE A 679 0.33 36.39 -38.85
CA ILE A 679 -0.12 35.00 -38.72
C ILE A 679 -1.59 34.85 -39.16
N SER A 680 -1.83 34.00 -40.15
CA SER A 680 -3.15 33.66 -40.65
C SER A 680 -3.30 32.14 -40.84
N MET A 681 -4.54 31.65 -40.90
CA MET A 681 -4.84 30.24 -41.22
C MET A 681 -5.04 30.02 -42.73
N ALA A 682 -4.41 30.84 -43.57
CA ALA A 682 -4.51 30.71 -45.02
C ALA A 682 -3.84 29.42 -45.50
N GLU A 683 -4.42 28.78 -46.52
CA GLU A 683 -3.81 27.59 -47.12
C GLU A 683 -2.61 27.96 -47.98
N SER A 684 -1.51 27.21 -47.82
CA SER A 684 -0.32 27.34 -48.65
C SER A 684 -0.42 26.41 -49.86
N SER A 685 -0.02 26.91 -51.03
CA SER A 685 0.15 26.08 -52.23
C SER A 685 1.47 25.29 -52.22
N ASP A 686 2.41 25.64 -51.32
CA ASP A 686 3.69 24.95 -51.22
C ASP A 686 3.51 23.49 -50.76
N VAL A 687 4.26 22.57 -51.39
CA VAL A 687 4.13 21.14 -51.11
C VAL A 687 4.60 20.77 -49.71
N THR A 688 5.64 21.45 -49.19
CA THR A 688 6.20 21.15 -47.87
C THR A 688 5.33 21.70 -46.75
N ASP A 689 4.67 22.84 -46.96
CA ASP A 689 3.69 23.39 -46.01
C ASP A 689 2.44 22.52 -45.92
N ARG A 690 1.92 22.05 -47.06
CA ARG A 690 0.79 21.10 -47.08
C ARG A 690 1.14 19.76 -46.45
N TRP A 691 2.35 19.26 -46.70
CA TRP A 691 2.86 18.09 -46.00
C TRP A 691 2.90 18.30 -44.48
N LEU A 692 3.36 19.47 -44.03
CA LEU A 692 3.48 19.75 -42.59
C LEU A 692 2.10 19.73 -41.93
N LYS A 693 1.12 20.41 -42.53
CA LYS A 693 -0.27 20.38 -42.07
C LYS A 693 -0.80 18.95 -41.96
N ASN A 694 -0.67 18.14 -43.03
CA ASN A 694 -1.12 16.74 -43.00
C ASN A 694 -0.39 15.90 -41.94
N ARG A 695 0.90 16.14 -41.72
CA ARG A 695 1.70 15.43 -40.72
C ARG A 695 1.25 15.76 -39.30
N ILE A 696 0.89 17.02 -39.06
CA ILE A 696 0.33 17.49 -37.79
C ILE A 696 -1.08 16.92 -37.57
N ASP A 697 -1.93 16.91 -38.60
CA ASP A 697 -3.27 16.30 -38.52
C ASP A 697 -3.19 14.79 -38.19
N ASP A 698 -2.25 14.06 -38.80
CA ASP A 698 -1.97 12.65 -38.46
C ASP A 698 -1.48 12.49 -37.01
N PHE A 699 -0.60 13.39 -36.54
CA PHE A 699 -0.17 13.39 -35.13
C PHE A 699 -1.36 13.62 -34.18
N VAL A 700 -2.24 14.58 -34.47
CA VAL A 700 -3.44 14.86 -33.65
C VAL A 700 -4.35 13.63 -33.57
N LEU A 701 -4.59 12.94 -34.69
CA LEU A 701 -5.41 11.72 -34.72
C LEU A 701 -4.83 10.61 -33.83
N LYS A 702 -3.52 10.38 -33.95
CA LYS A 702 -2.81 9.37 -33.15
C LYS A 702 -2.74 9.75 -31.68
N ALA A 703 -2.44 11.01 -31.37
CA ALA A 703 -2.40 11.53 -30.01
C ALA A 703 -3.77 11.39 -29.33
N THR A 704 -4.85 11.76 -30.01
CA THR A 704 -6.23 11.59 -29.53
C THR A 704 -6.52 10.12 -29.22
N THR A 705 -6.14 9.22 -30.13
CA THR A 705 -6.29 7.77 -29.91
C THR A 705 -5.51 7.28 -28.70
N CYS A 706 -4.30 7.81 -28.47
CA CYS A 706 -3.49 7.46 -27.31
C CYS A 706 -4.10 7.95 -26.00
N TYR A 707 -4.63 9.17 -25.97
CA TYR A 707 -5.33 9.71 -24.79
C TYR A 707 -6.58 8.89 -24.44
N GLU A 708 -7.43 8.57 -25.43
CA GLU A 708 -8.66 7.78 -25.19
C GLU A 708 -8.38 6.34 -24.75
N LYS A 709 -7.21 5.79 -25.13
CA LYS A 709 -6.76 4.45 -24.71
C LYS A 709 -5.84 4.47 -23.49
N TYR A 710 -5.58 5.65 -22.90
CA TYR A 710 -4.63 5.84 -21.81
C TYR A 710 -3.22 5.29 -22.11
N ASN A 711 -2.76 5.34 -23.37
CA ASN A 711 -1.44 4.87 -23.79
C ASN A 711 -0.45 6.04 -23.93
N PHE A 712 0.01 6.56 -22.79
CA PHE A 712 0.88 7.73 -22.76
C PHE A 712 2.29 7.46 -23.31
N ALA A 713 2.80 6.24 -23.18
CA ALA A 713 4.12 5.88 -23.74
C ALA A 713 4.12 6.04 -25.25
N GLU A 714 3.05 5.59 -25.91
CA GLU A 714 2.87 5.76 -27.35
C GLU A 714 2.62 7.22 -27.75
N LEU A 715 1.87 7.98 -26.94
CA LEU A 715 1.70 9.42 -27.14
C LEU A 715 3.06 10.15 -27.16
N ILE A 716 3.94 9.88 -26.19
CA ILE A 716 5.28 10.46 -26.14
C ILE A 716 6.10 10.02 -27.35
N ARG A 717 6.02 8.76 -27.77
CA ARG A 717 6.71 8.26 -28.97
C ARG A 717 6.26 9.00 -30.24
N GLU A 718 4.95 9.18 -30.43
CA GLU A 718 4.40 9.91 -31.59
C GLU A 718 4.75 11.40 -31.56
N PHE A 719 4.81 12.01 -30.37
CA PHE A 719 5.27 13.38 -30.20
C PHE A 719 6.75 13.53 -30.56
N GLU A 720 7.61 12.59 -30.16
CA GLU A 720 9.04 12.59 -30.53
C GLU A 720 9.23 12.48 -32.05
N LEU A 721 8.50 11.58 -32.71
CA LEU A 721 8.54 11.44 -34.16
C LEU A 721 8.06 12.71 -34.86
N CYS A 722 6.93 13.28 -34.41
CA CYS A 722 6.41 14.52 -34.97
C CYS A 722 7.40 15.68 -34.79
N THR A 723 8.03 15.78 -33.62
CA THR A 723 9.07 16.79 -33.34
C THR A 723 10.29 16.63 -34.25
N ASP A 724 10.73 15.40 -34.49
CA ASP A 724 11.83 15.10 -35.41
C ASP A 724 11.48 15.49 -36.86
N ASP A 725 10.28 15.13 -37.31
CA ASP A 725 9.74 15.48 -38.63
C ASP A 725 9.68 17.01 -38.83
N VAL A 726 9.22 17.77 -37.83
CA VAL A 726 9.18 19.24 -37.93
C VAL A 726 10.59 19.83 -37.91
N SER A 727 11.47 19.38 -37.01
CA SER A 727 12.81 19.95 -36.83
C SER A 727 13.78 19.55 -37.95
N ASN A 728 13.97 18.24 -38.14
CA ASN A 728 15.04 17.67 -38.96
C ASN A 728 14.64 17.48 -40.43
N TRP A 729 13.34 17.47 -40.73
CA TRP A 729 12.85 17.48 -42.11
C TRP A 729 12.32 18.87 -42.50
N TYR A 730 11.19 19.32 -41.94
CA TYR A 730 10.50 20.53 -42.44
C TYR A 730 11.34 21.80 -42.28
N VAL A 731 11.79 22.11 -41.05
CA VAL A 731 12.61 23.30 -40.80
C VAL A 731 13.90 23.22 -41.60
N ARG A 732 14.55 22.05 -41.64
CA ARG A 732 15.84 21.85 -42.35
C ARG A 732 15.75 22.19 -43.84
N ILE A 733 14.73 21.69 -44.56
CA ILE A 733 14.59 21.94 -46.00
C ILE A 733 14.06 23.34 -46.29
N ASN A 734 13.30 23.93 -45.37
CA ASN A 734 12.68 25.24 -45.53
C ASN A 734 13.48 26.42 -44.96
N ARG A 735 14.65 26.21 -44.32
CA ARG A 735 15.46 27.31 -43.73
C ARG A 735 15.70 28.47 -44.70
N ARG A 736 15.95 28.16 -45.97
CA ARG A 736 16.18 29.17 -47.01
C ARG A 736 14.97 30.09 -47.22
N ARG A 737 13.74 29.62 -46.99
CA ARG A 737 12.52 30.45 -47.05
C ARG A 737 12.52 31.46 -45.89
N PHE A 738 12.88 31.02 -44.69
CA PHE A 738 13.01 31.90 -43.51
C PHE A 738 14.19 32.89 -43.58
N TRP A 739 15.22 32.61 -44.38
CA TRP A 739 16.41 33.46 -44.52
C TRP A 739 16.36 34.45 -45.69
N ARG A 740 15.27 34.51 -46.46
CA ARG A 740 15.13 35.52 -47.52
C ARG A 740 15.10 36.92 -46.92
N ASN A 741 15.71 37.90 -47.60
CA ASN A 741 15.79 39.28 -47.12
C ASN A 741 14.44 40.02 -47.08
N ALA A 742 13.44 39.57 -47.84
CA ALA A 742 12.11 40.16 -47.88
C ALA A 742 11.05 39.17 -47.40
N LEU A 743 10.04 39.68 -46.68
CA LEU A 743 8.83 38.92 -46.34
C LEU A 743 7.89 38.86 -47.55
N ASP A 744 8.14 37.90 -48.43
CA ASP A 744 7.27 37.58 -49.55
C ASP A 744 6.13 36.62 -49.13
N ALA A 745 5.17 36.39 -50.04
CA ALA A 745 4.03 35.52 -49.77
C ALA A 745 4.44 34.08 -49.41
N ASP A 746 5.52 33.58 -50.00
CA ASP A 746 6.05 32.24 -49.74
C ASP A 746 6.62 32.12 -48.31
N LYS A 747 7.43 33.10 -47.88
CA LYS A 747 7.96 33.19 -46.52
C LYS A 747 6.84 33.36 -45.49
N GLN A 748 5.82 34.17 -45.80
CA GLN A 748 4.63 34.33 -44.95
C GLN A 748 3.86 33.01 -44.78
N ASN A 749 3.72 32.21 -45.84
CA ASN A 749 3.11 30.89 -45.78
C ASN A 749 3.91 29.91 -44.92
N ALA A 750 5.24 29.93 -45.01
CA ALA A 750 6.12 29.13 -44.16
C ALA A 750 5.96 29.48 -42.67
N TYR A 751 5.82 30.77 -42.33
CA TYR A 751 5.52 31.20 -40.97
C TYR A 751 4.16 30.70 -40.48
N ASN A 752 3.12 30.79 -41.31
CA ASN A 752 1.78 30.30 -40.97
C ASN A 752 1.80 28.78 -40.71
N ALA A 753 2.46 28.00 -41.57
CA ALA A 753 2.55 26.56 -41.46
C ALA A 753 3.34 26.13 -40.21
N LEU A 754 4.52 26.73 -39.98
CA LEU A 754 5.34 26.42 -38.80
C LEU A 754 4.65 26.85 -37.50
N PHE A 755 3.99 28.01 -37.47
CA PHE A 755 3.21 28.43 -36.32
C PHE A 755 2.05 27.49 -36.03
N HIS A 756 1.34 27.03 -37.07
CA HIS A 756 0.27 26.05 -36.93
C HIS A 756 0.77 24.73 -36.31
N ALA A 757 1.93 24.24 -36.77
CA ALA A 757 2.55 23.05 -36.20
C ALA A 757 2.91 23.24 -34.72
N ILE A 758 3.64 24.31 -34.38
CA ILE A 758 4.03 24.61 -32.99
C ILE A 758 2.81 24.71 -32.09
N LYS A 759 1.79 25.48 -32.52
CA LYS A 759 0.57 25.71 -31.74
C LYS A 759 -0.27 24.45 -31.52
N THR A 760 -0.26 23.54 -32.49
CA THR A 760 -1.06 22.30 -32.39
C THR A 760 -0.34 21.22 -31.58
N MET A 761 0.99 21.23 -31.60
CA MET A 761 1.81 20.31 -30.81
C MET A 761 1.93 20.71 -29.33
N ALA A 762 1.93 22.01 -29.04
CA ALA A 762 1.90 22.58 -27.69
C ALA A 762 0.48 22.51 -27.11
#